data_AF-A0AAV9Z3F4-F1
#
_entry.id   AF-A0AAV9Z3F4-F1
#
_cell.length_a   1.000
_cell.length_b   1.000
_cell.length_c   1.000
_cell.angle_alpha   90.00
_cell.angle_beta   90.00
_cell.angle_gamma   90.00
#
_symmetry.space_group_name_H-M   'P 1'
#
loop_
_entity.id
_entity.type
_entity.pdbx_description
1 polymer ?
#
loop_
_entity_poly.entity_id
_entity_poly.type
_entity_poly.pdbx_seq_one_letter_code
_entity_poly.pdbx_strand_id
1 'polypeptide(L)'
;MSAADMKVLQQKTQAGAERGEAAVGKIVDNVQYHDVIHEHGLGRENTMKVGTACTTFEFFDPRSTPKIMLCNRVCRQDRQNMTTESVYRSIDWNHNLGITNLHSVRVLAEFSPHLSHLRTAISARFRTTYAKYRIPVHKTILQPLGTNSELETTTQGTQQALKDFDKQMGIEPEKSDNILQWVRGDGASHATTLGLKKYLSTSLNIYDSCRNIISTPETWHTKATDLNACGSNHYGPAASKDPSSLSRSSNAANMKRPTNLKKCDFYPTSRSMTLIWEAQVLDCWRVVLGVEDLYEHFERLAETNSLPTLDELLVQASILRRRYASQTAYNESLSSSEYEAAKAEDRAPRGSTLAPPSSNPDPSPPSPEPEVDADMPADGEEDSHPAPEVQTEVDAQASPLPSKNEPKTFVEEADFDGDRVLSNSILFIIEFGFLFSLWLTGMIKRKGGESDEPFYRNTIAPNILHFIKIKEDMESAFDLTRRSKSHTSPHMRDETRMLLKLYKEDPLQSFHGGRSMGHAAVNRFERGYEELQGGKMGDYLERSESTYNNATQPSQPELRMEEEHSRTGSPSSSPPLSSSSSCSPSALSSNSSESSSSSSSSESEGDGNPHNSYADNIDENDPSNEELNSGSELTVTVDNETGGMSRDWYEEEEFEEVLRNSGDDDEISEEEEDPEVPQDDIDYED
;
A
#
# COMPACT_ATOMS: atom_id res chain seq x y z
N MET A 1 27.86 -13.49 -0.57
CA MET A 1 27.02 -14.65 -0.92
C MET A 1 27.92 -15.86 -1.10
N SER A 2 27.55 -17.09 -0.72
CA SER A 2 28.40 -18.24 -1.07
C SER A 2 28.15 -18.67 -2.52
N ALA A 3 29.18 -19.21 -3.18
CA ALA A 3 29.01 -19.77 -4.53
C ALA A 3 28.13 -21.03 -4.54
N ALA A 4 27.93 -21.68 -3.38
CA ALA A 4 27.04 -22.82 -3.24
C ALA A 4 25.56 -22.39 -3.27
N ASP A 5 25.19 -21.31 -2.57
CA ASP A 5 23.80 -20.84 -2.51
C ASP A 5 23.29 -20.42 -3.90
N MET A 6 24.11 -19.69 -4.66
CA MET A 6 23.78 -19.35 -6.06
C MET A 6 23.71 -20.56 -6.96
N LYS A 7 24.59 -21.56 -6.78
CA LYS A 7 24.51 -22.81 -7.55
C LYS A 7 23.21 -23.58 -7.24
N VAL A 8 22.75 -23.57 -5.99
CA VAL A 8 21.46 -24.14 -5.60
C VAL A 8 20.30 -23.36 -6.20
N LEU A 9 20.33 -22.02 -6.20
CA LEU A 9 19.32 -21.19 -6.88
C LEU A 9 19.25 -21.50 -8.38
N GLN A 10 20.40 -21.57 -9.06
CA GLN A 10 20.52 -21.89 -10.48
C GLN A 10 19.98 -23.29 -10.79
N GLN A 11 20.35 -24.30 -9.98
CA GLN A 11 19.83 -25.66 -10.10
C GLN A 11 18.30 -25.74 -9.89
N LYS A 12 17.74 -25.02 -8.90
CA LYS A 12 16.29 -24.96 -8.67
C LYS A 12 15.56 -24.25 -9.81
N THR A 13 16.14 -23.19 -10.34
CA THR A 13 15.59 -22.40 -11.46
C THR A 13 15.56 -23.24 -12.74
N GLN A 14 16.65 -23.94 -13.05
CA GLN A 14 16.71 -24.88 -14.17
C GLN A 14 15.73 -26.05 -13.98
N ALA A 15 15.66 -26.67 -12.79
CA ALA A 15 14.72 -27.76 -12.55
C ALA A 15 13.25 -27.31 -12.67
N GLY A 16 12.93 -26.05 -12.32
CA GLY A 16 11.63 -25.44 -12.59
C GLY A 16 11.36 -25.24 -14.09
N ALA A 17 12.36 -24.76 -14.83
CA ALA A 17 12.32 -24.62 -16.29
C ALA A 17 11.99 -25.95 -16.98
N GLU A 18 12.65 -27.03 -16.57
CA GLU A 18 12.47 -28.39 -17.09
C GLU A 18 11.07 -28.96 -16.82
N ARG A 19 10.30 -28.40 -15.87
CA ARG A 19 8.90 -28.76 -15.58
C ARG A 19 7.87 -27.76 -16.10
N GLY A 20 8.28 -26.62 -16.67
CA GLY A 20 7.37 -25.55 -17.08
C GLY A 20 6.75 -24.76 -15.90
N GLU A 21 7.41 -24.79 -14.75
CA GLU A 21 6.94 -24.22 -13.47
C GLU A 21 7.66 -22.92 -13.11
N ALA A 22 6.93 -22.00 -12.46
CA ALA A 22 7.54 -20.88 -11.74
C ALA A 22 8.08 -21.38 -10.38
N ALA A 23 9.29 -21.95 -10.36
CA ALA A 23 9.92 -22.45 -9.13
C ALA A 23 10.38 -21.34 -8.17
N VAL A 24 10.74 -20.17 -8.72
CA VAL A 24 11.23 -19.01 -7.99
C VAL A 24 10.60 -17.72 -8.51
N GLY A 25 10.26 -16.82 -7.60
CA GLY A 25 9.86 -15.44 -7.90
C GLY A 25 11.01 -14.48 -7.63
N LYS A 26 10.95 -13.27 -8.19
CA LYS A 26 11.93 -12.22 -7.95
C LYS A 26 11.25 -10.89 -7.59
N ILE A 27 11.64 -10.34 -6.44
CA ILE A 27 11.27 -8.99 -6.00
C ILE A 27 12.38 -8.06 -6.49
N VAL A 28 12.01 -6.97 -7.15
CA VAL A 28 12.88 -5.95 -7.72
C VAL A 28 12.48 -4.62 -7.09
N ASP A 29 13.46 -3.81 -6.68
CA ASP A 29 13.21 -2.48 -6.11
C ASP A 29 14.37 -1.53 -6.43
N ASN A 30 14.09 -0.22 -6.38
CA ASN A 30 15.04 0.84 -6.63
C ASN A 30 15.88 1.12 -5.36
N VAL A 31 17.20 1.04 -5.47
CA VAL A 31 18.12 1.41 -4.39
C VAL A 31 18.68 2.81 -4.65
N GLN A 32 18.47 3.70 -3.69
CA GLN A 32 18.97 5.06 -3.71
C GLN A 32 19.90 5.26 -2.51
N TYR A 33 21.19 5.50 -2.77
CA TYR A 33 22.17 5.84 -1.75
C TYR A 33 22.65 7.27 -1.95
N HIS A 34 22.46 8.13 -0.94
CA HIS A 34 22.89 9.51 -0.99
C HIS A 34 24.33 9.64 -0.50
N ASP A 35 25.27 9.86 -1.43
CA ASP A 35 26.69 10.00 -1.14
C ASP A 35 26.96 11.40 -0.57
N VAL A 36 26.77 11.53 0.75
CA VAL A 36 27.01 12.78 1.49
C VAL A 36 28.51 13.03 1.59
N ILE A 37 28.96 14.18 1.10
CA ILE A 37 30.33 14.64 1.28
C ILE A 37 30.44 15.37 2.63
N HIS A 38 31.19 14.77 3.55
CA HIS A 38 31.51 15.35 4.85
C HIS A 38 32.67 16.36 4.83
N GLU A 39 33.36 16.51 3.69
CA GLU A 39 34.50 17.41 3.50
C GLU A 39 34.31 18.28 2.25
N HIS A 40 33.85 19.52 2.42
CA HIS A 40 33.68 20.48 1.32
C HIS A 40 34.97 20.68 0.51
N GLY A 41 34.85 20.66 -0.82
CA GLY A 41 35.94 20.92 -1.74
C GLY A 41 35.43 21.15 -3.16
N LEU A 42 36.19 21.88 -3.98
CA LEU A 42 35.80 22.19 -5.37
C LEU A 42 35.55 20.90 -6.17
N GLY A 43 34.35 20.77 -6.74
CA GLY A 43 33.93 19.59 -7.50
C GLY A 43 33.52 18.38 -6.65
N ARG A 44 33.31 18.54 -5.33
CA ARG A 44 32.63 17.55 -4.49
C ARG A 44 31.20 18.00 -4.21
N GLU A 45 30.23 17.38 -4.88
CA GLU A 45 28.80 17.64 -4.71
C GLU A 45 28.07 16.36 -4.27
N ASN A 46 27.11 16.50 -3.35
CA ASN A 46 26.31 15.40 -2.81
C ASN A 46 25.65 14.62 -3.95
N THR A 47 25.98 13.34 -4.11
CA THR A 47 25.61 12.57 -5.29
C THR A 47 24.65 11.44 -4.92
N MET A 48 23.42 11.48 -5.44
CA MET A 48 22.51 10.34 -5.34
C MET A 48 22.95 9.23 -6.30
N LYS A 49 23.47 8.14 -5.75
CA LYS A 49 23.74 6.88 -6.48
C LYS A 49 22.42 6.12 -6.58
N VAL A 50 22.04 5.74 -7.79
CA VAL A 50 20.79 5.01 -8.08
C VAL A 50 21.13 3.68 -8.74
N GLY A 51 20.38 2.63 -8.41
CA GLY A 51 20.52 1.31 -9.02
C GLY A 51 19.31 0.43 -8.72
N THR A 52 19.38 -0.83 -9.16
CA THR A 52 18.32 -1.82 -8.94
C THR A 52 18.84 -2.94 -8.05
N ALA A 53 18.07 -3.28 -7.01
CA ALA A 53 18.26 -4.50 -6.23
C ALA A 53 17.25 -5.57 -6.62
N CYS A 54 17.60 -6.83 -6.35
CA CYS A 54 16.70 -7.94 -6.51
C CYS A 54 16.86 -8.99 -5.40
N THR A 55 15.75 -9.48 -4.86
CA THR A 55 15.71 -10.64 -3.96
C THR A 55 14.82 -11.71 -4.56
N THR A 56 15.39 -12.88 -4.82
CA THR A 56 14.61 -14.06 -5.24
C THR A 56 14.00 -14.76 -4.03
N PHE A 57 12.86 -15.41 -4.24
CA PHE A 57 12.18 -16.22 -3.23
C PHE A 57 11.64 -17.52 -3.83
N GLU A 58 11.71 -18.59 -3.07
CA GLU A 58 11.17 -19.89 -3.48
C GLU A 58 9.65 -19.96 -3.25
N PHE A 59 8.90 -20.45 -4.24
CA PHE A 59 7.47 -20.70 -4.09
C PHE A 59 7.21 -21.96 -3.26
N PHE A 60 6.20 -21.93 -2.39
CA PHE A 60 5.87 -23.06 -1.53
C PHE A 60 5.37 -24.29 -2.30
N ASP A 61 4.50 -24.09 -3.30
CA ASP A 61 4.10 -25.14 -4.25
C ASP A 61 4.06 -24.57 -5.68
N PRO A 62 5.14 -24.68 -6.45
CA PRO A 62 5.25 -24.04 -7.78
C PRO A 62 4.35 -24.67 -8.86
N ARG A 63 3.78 -25.84 -8.57
CA ARG A 63 2.84 -26.57 -9.46
C ARG A 63 1.49 -25.86 -9.61
N SER A 64 1.15 -24.92 -8.73
CA SER A 64 -0.13 -24.19 -8.76
C SER A 64 -0.31 -23.29 -9.98
N THR A 65 0.79 -22.89 -10.65
CA THR A 65 0.76 -21.87 -11.71
C THR A 65 1.62 -22.25 -12.94
N PRO A 66 1.27 -23.30 -13.69
CA PRO A 66 2.04 -23.72 -14.87
C PRO A 66 2.02 -22.68 -16.00
N LYS A 67 3.15 -22.52 -16.72
CA LYS A 67 3.24 -21.61 -17.88
C LYS A 67 2.12 -21.85 -18.89
N ILE A 68 1.87 -23.13 -19.20
CA ILE A 68 0.85 -23.56 -20.16
C ILE A 68 -0.57 -23.19 -19.72
N MET A 69 -0.88 -23.08 -18.42
CA MET A 69 -2.19 -22.59 -17.97
C MET A 69 -2.36 -21.09 -18.18
N LEU A 70 -1.31 -20.28 -17.97
CA LEU A 70 -1.37 -18.85 -18.30
C LEU A 70 -1.54 -18.66 -19.81
N CYS A 71 -0.70 -19.33 -20.62
CA CYS A 71 -0.80 -19.27 -22.07
C CYS A 71 -2.17 -19.72 -22.57
N ASN A 72 -2.73 -20.84 -22.08
CA ASN A 72 -4.05 -21.32 -22.49
C ASN A 72 -5.18 -20.33 -22.15
N ARG A 73 -5.14 -19.65 -21.00
CA ARG A 73 -6.15 -18.62 -20.64
C ARG A 73 -6.03 -17.36 -21.51
N VAL A 74 -4.81 -16.98 -21.88
CA VAL A 74 -4.55 -15.91 -22.85
C VAL A 74 -5.04 -16.32 -24.25
N CYS A 75 -4.77 -17.56 -24.69
CA CYS A 75 -5.20 -18.11 -25.98
C CYS A 75 -6.71 -18.27 -26.14
N ARG A 76 -7.44 -18.50 -25.04
CA ARG A 76 -8.91 -18.50 -25.02
C ARG A 76 -9.53 -17.12 -25.01
N GLN A 77 -8.70 -16.08 -24.86
CA GLN A 77 -9.14 -14.69 -24.67
C GLN A 77 -10.16 -14.54 -23.52
N ASP A 78 -10.02 -15.35 -22.44
CA ASP A 78 -10.98 -15.45 -21.31
C ASP A 78 -11.37 -14.07 -20.71
N ARG A 79 -10.52 -13.05 -20.89
CA ARG A 79 -10.74 -11.66 -20.43
C ARG A 79 -11.67 -10.83 -21.32
N GLN A 80 -11.86 -11.12 -22.61
CA GLN A 80 -12.63 -10.24 -23.52
C GLN A 80 -14.06 -9.97 -23.03
N ASN A 81 -14.67 -10.94 -22.34
CA ASN A 81 -16.02 -10.84 -21.79
C ASN A 81 -16.06 -10.27 -20.35
N MET A 82 -14.93 -9.77 -19.83
CA MET A 82 -14.83 -9.25 -18.46
C MET A 82 -15.37 -7.82 -18.36
N THR A 83 -16.53 -7.68 -17.71
CA THR A 83 -17.16 -6.38 -17.40
C THR A 83 -16.84 -5.93 -15.97
N THR A 84 -17.04 -4.65 -15.65
CA THR A 84 -16.94 -4.13 -14.27
C THR A 84 -17.80 -4.94 -13.30
N GLU A 85 -19.03 -5.26 -13.69
CA GLU A 85 -19.95 -6.07 -12.90
C GLU A 85 -19.46 -7.53 -12.74
N SER A 86 -18.78 -8.11 -13.74
CA SER A 86 -18.16 -9.44 -13.58
C SER A 86 -17.00 -9.43 -12.57
N VAL A 87 -16.23 -8.34 -12.50
CA VAL A 87 -15.18 -8.16 -11.49
C VAL A 87 -15.78 -7.95 -10.11
N TYR A 88 -16.81 -7.10 -9.99
CA TYR A 88 -17.56 -6.89 -8.74
C TYR A 88 -18.17 -8.20 -8.19
N ARG A 89 -18.76 -9.03 -9.07
CA ARG A 89 -19.28 -10.37 -8.71
C ARG A 89 -18.21 -11.42 -8.44
N SER A 90 -16.97 -11.22 -8.89
CA SER A 90 -15.85 -12.12 -8.59
C SER A 90 -15.30 -11.95 -7.16
N ILE A 91 -15.64 -10.84 -6.50
CA ILE A 91 -15.34 -10.62 -5.08
C ILE A 91 -16.25 -11.54 -4.25
N ASP A 92 -15.65 -12.40 -3.43
CA ASP A 92 -16.41 -13.18 -2.44
C ASP A 92 -16.80 -12.27 -1.27
N TRP A 93 -17.91 -11.58 -1.46
CA TRP A 93 -18.51 -10.71 -0.45
C TRP A 93 -18.82 -11.47 0.83
N ASN A 94 -19.41 -12.67 0.78
CA ASN A 94 -19.76 -13.44 1.98
C ASN A 94 -18.54 -13.70 2.89
N HIS A 95 -17.40 -14.05 2.30
CA HIS A 95 -16.13 -14.19 3.00
C HIS A 95 -15.62 -12.87 3.59
N ASN A 96 -15.63 -11.78 2.82
CA ASN A 96 -15.23 -10.47 3.29
C ASN A 96 -16.10 -9.98 4.46
N LEU A 97 -17.43 -10.04 4.32
CA LEU A 97 -18.38 -9.63 5.35
C LEU A 97 -18.23 -10.46 6.64
N GLY A 98 -17.93 -11.76 6.51
CA GLY A 98 -17.65 -12.64 7.65
C GLY A 98 -16.31 -12.33 8.34
N ILE A 99 -15.27 -11.97 7.57
CA ILE A 99 -14.00 -11.45 8.10
C ILE A 99 -14.21 -10.12 8.84
N THR A 100 -15.00 -9.19 8.29
CA THR A 100 -15.35 -7.93 8.97
C THR A 100 -16.05 -8.21 10.30
N ASN A 101 -17.10 -9.05 10.31
CA ASN A 101 -17.79 -9.44 11.54
C ASN A 101 -16.82 -10.02 12.58
N LEU A 102 -15.94 -10.93 12.17
CA LEU A 102 -14.99 -11.59 13.07
C LEU A 102 -13.90 -10.64 13.58
N HIS A 103 -13.47 -9.66 12.79
CA HIS A 103 -12.61 -8.58 13.28
C HIS A 103 -13.33 -7.67 14.28
N SER A 104 -14.60 -7.32 14.06
CA SER A 104 -15.39 -6.56 15.05
C SER A 104 -15.51 -7.32 16.39
N VAL A 105 -15.74 -8.64 16.37
CA VAL A 105 -15.74 -9.46 17.61
C VAL A 105 -14.34 -9.58 18.22
N ARG A 106 -13.27 -9.68 17.41
CA ARG A 106 -11.89 -9.68 17.90
C ARG A 106 -11.58 -8.41 18.71
N VAL A 107 -11.90 -7.23 18.19
CA VAL A 107 -11.67 -5.95 18.88
C VAL A 107 -12.38 -5.93 20.24
N LEU A 108 -13.63 -6.39 20.30
CA LEU A 108 -14.39 -6.47 21.54
C LEU A 108 -13.77 -7.44 22.56
N ALA A 109 -13.30 -8.61 22.11
CA ALA A 109 -12.65 -9.62 22.94
C ALA A 109 -11.20 -9.29 23.34
N GLU A 110 -10.56 -8.33 22.66
CA GLU A 110 -9.26 -7.78 23.04
C GLU A 110 -9.41 -6.62 24.01
N PHE A 111 -10.45 -5.79 23.87
CA PHE A 111 -10.81 -4.72 24.80
C PHE A 111 -11.32 -5.25 26.16
N SER A 112 -12.27 -6.18 26.17
CA SER A 112 -12.90 -6.71 27.39
C SER A 112 -12.16 -7.96 27.93
N PRO A 113 -11.58 -7.95 29.14
CA PRO A 113 -10.93 -9.12 29.74
C PRO A 113 -11.89 -10.30 29.94
N HIS A 114 -13.16 -10.02 30.26
CA HIS A 114 -14.21 -11.03 30.46
C HIS A 114 -14.46 -11.90 29.22
N LEU A 115 -14.21 -11.36 28.02
CA LEU A 115 -14.34 -12.05 26.74
C LEU A 115 -13.03 -12.72 26.26
N SER A 116 -11.97 -12.70 27.06
CA SER A 116 -10.66 -13.28 26.70
C SER A 116 -10.73 -14.76 26.32
N HIS A 117 -11.63 -15.52 26.95
CA HIS A 117 -11.89 -16.93 26.64
C HIS A 117 -12.29 -17.18 25.17
N LEU A 118 -12.90 -16.20 24.48
CA LEU A 118 -13.28 -16.31 23.08
C LEU A 118 -12.09 -16.19 22.11
N ARG A 119 -10.93 -15.67 22.54
CA ARG A 119 -9.78 -15.38 21.66
C ARG A 119 -9.28 -16.61 20.91
N THR A 120 -9.27 -17.78 21.55
CA THR A 120 -8.90 -19.06 20.93
C THR A 120 -9.89 -19.46 19.82
N ALA A 121 -11.20 -19.33 20.07
CA ALA A 121 -12.24 -19.63 19.09
C ALA A 121 -12.24 -18.64 17.91
N ILE A 122 -12.02 -17.35 18.17
CA ILE A 122 -11.85 -16.30 17.16
C ILE A 122 -10.64 -16.62 16.27
N SER A 123 -9.49 -16.97 16.88
CA SER A 123 -8.29 -17.38 16.14
C SER A 123 -8.53 -18.66 15.32
N ALA A 124 -9.29 -19.62 15.86
CA ALA A 124 -9.68 -20.83 15.14
C ALA A 124 -10.55 -20.51 13.91
N ARG A 125 -11.55 -19.62 14.00
CA ARG A 125 -12.37 -19.18 12.85
C ARG A 125 -11.51 -18.51 11.76
N PHE A 126 -10.55 -17.66 12.12
CA PHE A 126 -9.58 -17.07 11.17
C PHE A 126 -8.66 -18.12 10.52
N ARG A 127 -8.35 -19.22 11.22
CA ARG A 127 -7.50 -20.32 10.73
C ARG A 127 -8.27 -21.43 9.99
N THR A 128 -9.61 -21.40 10.01
CA THR A 128 -10.48 -22.42 9.41
C THR A 128 -11.53 -21.80 8.50
N THR A 129 -12.70 -21.40 9.03
CA THR A 129 -13.85 -20.86 8.30
C THR A 129 -13.49 -19.73 7.33
N TYR A 130 -12.59 -18.83 7.72
CA TYR A 130 -12.18 -17.68 6.91
C TYR A 130 -10.75 -17.78 6.36
N ALA A 131 -10.20 -18.99 6.25
CA ALA A 131 -8.82 -19.19 5.83
C ALA A 131 -8.71 -19.67 4.38
N LYS A 132 -8.62 -18.73 3.44
CA LYS A 132 -8.38 -19.03 2.02
C LYS A 132 -6.91 -19.24 1.71
N TYR A 133 -6.63 -20.12 0.74
CA TYR A 133 -5.29 -20.39 0.19
C TYR A 133 -4.20 -20.53 1.26
N ARG A 134 -4.50 -21.24 2.36
CA ARG A 134 -3.59 -21.41 3.50
C ARG A 134 -2.28 -22.05 3.05
N ILE A 135 -1.22 -21.25 3.00
CA ILE A 135 0.13 -21.78 2.89
C ILE A 135 0.54 -22.33 4.27
N PRO A 136 1.00 -23.59 4.40
CA PRO A 136 1.58 -24.12 5.63
C PRO A 136 2.70 -23.25 6.19
N VAL A 137 2.89 -23.29 7.51
CA VAL A 137 3.91 -22.50 8.20
C VAL A 137 5.29 -23.02 7.81
N HIS A 138 6.00 -22.24 7.00
CA HIS A 138 7.33 -22.58 6.48
C HIS A 138 8.28 -21.39 6.55
N LYS A 139 9.58 -21.66 6.46
CA LYS A 139 10.60 -20.64 6.21
C LYS A 139 10.76 -20.47 4.71
N THR A 140 10.15 -19.44 4.15
CA THR A 140 10.40 -18.97 2.79
C THR A 140 11.91 -18.75 2.62
N ILE A 141 12.51 -19.40 1.63
CA ILE A 141 13.92 -19.20 1.31
C ILE A 141 14.01 -17.92 0.48
N LEU A 142 14.84 -16.98 0.94
CA LEU A 142 15.13 -15.71 0.28
C LEU A 142 16.60 -15.72 -0.13
N GLN A 143 16.88 -15.39 -1.38
CA GLN A 143 18.23 -15.28 -1.91
C GLN A 143 18.39 -13.93 -2.63
N PRO A 144 19.00 -12.93 -1.96
CA PRO A 144 19.41 -11.68 -2.60
C PRO A 144 20.34 -11.93 -3.78
N LEU A 145 20.15 -11.19 -4.86
CA LEU A 145 21.08 -11.15 -6.00
C LEU A 145 22.05 -9.96 -5.82
N GLY A 146 23.13 -9.94 -6.60
CA GLY A 146 23.98 -8.76 -6.68
C GLY A 146 23.25 -7.63 -7.40
N THR A 147 23.26 -6.43 -6.82
CA THR A 147 22.65 -5.21 -7.39
C THR A 147 23.30 -4.80 -8.72
N ASN A 148 22.65 -3.93 -9.49
CA ASN A 148 23.25 -3.31 -10.68
C ASN A 148 22.90 -1.82 -10.74
N SER A 149 23.69 -1.03 -11.49
CA SER A 149 23.53 0.42 -11.62
C SER A 149 22.50 0.82 -12.68
N GLU A 150 21.57 -0.07 -13.01
CA GLU A 150 20.54 0.17 -14.02
C GLU A 150 19.38 0.94 -13.41
N LEU A 151 18.82 1.90 -14.17
CA LEU A 151 17.72 2.74 -13.70
C LEU A 151 16.37 2.07 -13.95
N GLU A 152 15.88 1.36 -12.93
CA GLU A 152 14.65 0.56 -12.96
C GLU A 152 13.44 1.30 -13.56
N THR A 153 13.29 2.59 -13.24
CA THR A 153 12.18 3.45 -13.72
C THR A 153 12.18 3.71 -15.24
N THR A 154 13.18 3.23 -15.99
CA THR A 154 13.24 3.33 -17.45
C THR A 154 13.05 1.97 -18.11
N THR A 155 12.35 1.91 -19.25
CA THR A 155 12.13 0.66 -20.01
C THR A 155 13.43 -0.07 -20.31
N GLN A 156 14.49 0.67 -20.69
CA GLN A 156 15.80 0.11 -20.99
C GLN A 156 16.50 -0.39 -19.71
N GLY A 157 16.51 0.40 -18.64
CA GLY A 157 17.11 -0.01 -17.36
C GLY A 157 16.42 -1.22 -16.73
N THR A 158 15.08 -1.27 -16.73
CA THR A 158 14.31 -2.49 -16.39
C THR A 158 14.80 -3.69 -17.21
N GLN A 159 14.95 -3.56 -18.54
CA GLN A 159 15.37 -4.67 -19.40
C GLN A 159 16.79 -5.16 -19.03
N GLN A 160 17.72 -4.24 -18.83
CA GLN A 160 19.10 -4.56 -18.51
C GLN A 160 19.23 -5.17 -17.10
N ALA A 161 18.53 -4.60 -16.11
CA ALA A 161 18.46 -5.12 -14.75
C ALA A 161 17.87 -6.54 -14.72
N LEU A 162 16.71 -6.77 -15.34
CA LEU A 162 16.06 -8.07 -15.38
C LEU A 162 16.92 -9.14 -16.06
N LYS A 163 17.63 -8.79 -17.16
CA LYS A 163 18.55 -9.69 -17.86
C LYS A 163 19.83 -10.01 -17.07
N ASP A 164 20.35 -9.07 -16.29
CA ASP A 164 21.46 -9.34 -15.37
C ASP A 164 21.02 -10.26 -14.22
N PHE A 165 19.86 -9.98 -13.60
CA PHE A 165 19.28 -10.87 -12.58
C PHE A 165 19.00 -12.28 -13.11
N ASP A 166 18.46 -12.41 -14.33
CA ASP A 166 18.24 -13.70 -14.99
C ASP A 166 19.56 -14.45 -15.23
N LYS A 167 20.59 -13.77 -15.72
CA LYS A 167 21.94 -14.33 -15.85
C LYS A 167 22.50 -14.79 -14.49
N GLN A 168 22.30 -14.04 -13.41
CA GLN A 168 22.68 -14.47 -12.05
C GLN A 168 21.90 -15.73 -11.63
N MET A 169 20.60 -15.79 -11.92
CA MET A 169 19.72 -16.95 -11.68
C MET A 169 19.99 -18.16 -12.59
N GLY A 170 20.88 -18.06 -13.58
CA GLY A 170 21.17 -19.13 -14.54
C GLY A 170 20.07 -19.32 -15.60
N ILE A 171 19.26 -18.29 -15.84
CA ILE A 171 18.24 -18.27 -16.87
C ILE A 171 18.91 -17.91 -18.20
N GLU A 172 19.16 -18.94 -19.01
CA GLU A 172 19.69 -18.81 -20.36
C GLU A 172 18.53 -18.54 -21.35
N PRO A 173 18.71 -17.66 -22.37
CA PRO A 173 17.67 -17.35 -23.36
C PRO A 173 17.06 -18.60 -24.01
N GLU A 174 17.88 -19.60 -24.30
CA GLU A 174 17.54 -20.87 -24.93
C GLU A 174 16.64 -21.78 -24.06
N LYS A 175 16.60 -21.54 -22.74
CA LYS A 175 15.77 -22.28 -21.77
C LYS A 175 14.53 -21.48 -21.33
N SER A 176 14.50 -20.18 -21.63
CA SER A 176 13.44 -19.25 -21.23
C SER A 176 12.04 -19.60 -21.80
N ASP A 177 12.00 -20.32 -22.92
CA ASP A 177 10.78 -20.75 -23.62
C ASP A 177 9.91 -21.68 -22.78
N ASN A 178 10.49 -22.40 -21.80
CA ASN A 178 9.72 -23.20 -20.83
C ASN A 178 9.50 -22.48 -19.49
N ILE A 179 10.34 -21.51 -19.12
CA ILE A 179 10.26 -20.78 -17.85
C ILE A 179 9.04 -19.84 -17.82
N LEU A 180 8.35 -19.78 -16.68
CA LEU A 180 7.46 -18.69 -16.30
C LEU A 180 8.14 -17.91 -15.16
N GLN A 181 8.45 -16.63 -15.39
CA GLN A 181 9.00 -15.77 -14.35
C GLN A 181 7.88 -15.00 -13.64
N TRP A 182 8.00 -14.82 -12.33
CA TRP A 182 7.15 -13.89 -11.59
C TRP A 182 8.02 -12.78 -10.99
N VAL A 183 7.88 -11.58 -11.56
CA VAL A 183 8.48 -10.33 -11.11
C VAL A 183 7.52 -9.60 -10.19
N ARG A 184 8.04 -9.08 -9.08
CA ARG A 184 7.34 -8.21 -8.15
C ARG A 184 8.19 -6.97 -7.89
N GLY A 185 7.59 -5.85 -7.51
CA GLY A 185 8.29 -4.61 -7.21
C GLY A 185 7.31 -3.50 -6.86
N ASP A 186 7.75 -2.25 -6.85
CA ASP A 186 6.88 -1.12 -6.55
C ASP A 186 5.87 -0.81 -7.69
N GLY A 187 5.12 0.28 -7.55
CA GLY A 187 4.18 0.72 -8.59
C GLY A 187 4.86 1.12 -9.91
N ALA A 188 6.05 1.73 -9.84
CA ALA A 188 6.85 2.06 -11.00
C ALA A 188 7.45 0.79 -11.63
N SER A 189 8.07 -0.10 -10.86
CA SER A 189 8.64 -1.35 -11.37
C SER A 189 7.61 -2.23 -12.07
N HIS A 190 6.40 -2.29 -11.51
CA HIS A 190 5.28 -2.96 -12.16
C HIS A 190 4.90 -2.30 -13.49
N ALA A 191 4.76 -0.97 -13.52
CA ALA A 191 4.41 -0.22 -14.73
C ALA A 191 5.50 -0.34 -15.81
N THR A 192 6.78 -0.20 -15.47
CA THR A 192 7.90 -0.28 -16.42
C THR A 192 8.06 -1.70 -16.95
N THR A 193 7.87 -2.74 -16.13
CA THR A 193 7.85 -4.13 -16.60
C THR A 193 6.70 -4.38 -17.59
N LEU A 194 5.51 -3.81 -17.36
CA LEU A 194 4.40 -3.89 -18.33
C LEU A 194 4.69 -3.10 -19.62
N GLY A 195 5.30 -1.91 -19.49
CA GLY A 195 5.78 -1.12 -20.63
C GLY A 195 6.77 -1.90 -21.49
N LEU A 196 7.79 -2.51 -20.86
CA LEU A 196 8.78 -3.35 -21.51
C LEU A 196 8.16 -4.48 -22.33
N LYS A 197 7.19 -5.21 -21.75
CA LYS A 197 6.43 -6.24 -22.46
C LYS A 197 5.66 -5.70 -23.66
N LYS A 198 5.12 -4.49 -23.58
CA LYS A 198 4.44 -3.84 -24.72
C LYS A 198 5.44 -3.50 -25.82
N TYR A 199 6.54 -2.81 -25.50
CA TYR A 199 7.54 -2.37 -26.47
C TYR A 199 8.26 -3.52 -27.17
N LEU A 200 8.60 -4.59 -26.45
CA LEU A 200 9.33 -5.74 -27.01
C LEU A 200 8.43 -6.87 -27.51
N SER A 201 7.10 -6.69 -27.47
CA SER A 201 6.14 -7.69 -27.94
C SER A 201 6.35 -8.15 -29.39
N THR A 202 7.03 -7.36 -30.22
CA THR A 202 7.42 -7.69 -31.61
C THR A 202 8.58 -8.68 -31.74
N SER A 203 9.36 -8.93 -30.67
CA SER A 203 10.43 -9.94 -30.74
C SER A 203 9.85 -11.36 -30.79
N LEU A 204 10.44 -12.19 -31.64
CA LEU A 204 10.05 -13.60 -31.81
C LEU A 204 10.52 -14.48 -30.65
N ASN A 205 11.56 -14.07 -29.93
CA ASN A 205 12.09 -14.80 -28.77
C ASN A 205 11.28 -14.45 -27.50
N ILE A 206 10.87 -15.46 -26.73
CA ILE A 206 10.01 -15.29 -25.54
C ILE A 206 10.75 -14.54 -24.41
N TYR A 207 12.08 -14.70 -24.30
CA TYR A 207 12.96 -13.96 -23.39
C TYR A 207 12.96 -12.47 -23.72
N ASP A 208 13.33 -12.12 -24.95
CA ASP A 208 13.51 -10.73 -25.36
C ASP A 208 12.19 -9.97 -25.39
N SER A 209 11.09 -10.63 -25.79
CA SER A 209 9.75 -10.05 -25.71
C SER A 209 9.15 -10.03 -24.29
N CYS A 210 9.86 -10.60 -23.30
CA CYS A 210 9.43 -10.74 -21.91
C CYS A 210 8.02 -11.37 -21.76
N ARG A 211 7.56 -12.13 -22.77
CA ARG A 211 6.22 -12.77 -22.79
C ARG A 211 6.05 -13.74 -21.62
N ASN A 212 7.14 -14.36 -21.17
CA ASN A 212 7.23 -15.25 -20.00
C ASN A 212 7.19 -14.55 -18.63
N ILE A 213 7.20 -13.22 -18.56
CA ILE A 213 7.17 -12.48 -17.28
C ILE A 213 5.71 -12.21 -16.85
N ILE A 214 5.31 -12.72 -15.70
CA ILE A 214 4.22 -12.13 -14.90
C ILE A 214 4.83 -10.98 -14.10
N SER A 215 4.18 -9.82 -14.07
CA SER A 215 4.50 -8.73 -13.14
C SER A 215 3.31 -8.45 -12.23
N THR A 216 3.55 -8.21 -10.95
CA THR A 216 2.55 -7.79 -9.95
C THR A 216 3.16 -6.77 -9.00
N PRO A 217 2.43 -5.77 -8.51
CA PRO A 217 2.92 -4.92 -7.43
C PRO A 217 3.21 -5.73 -6.16
N GLU A 218 4.20 -5.27 -5.39
CA GLU A 218 4.50 -5.81 -4.08
C GLU A 218 3.44 -5.41 -3.06
N THR A 219 3.05 -6.37 -2.23
CA THR A 219 1.93 -6.23 -1.29
C THR A 219 2.23 -5.18 -0.21
N TRP A 220 3.52 -4.89 0.04
CA TRP A 220 3.93 -3.79 0.90
C TRP A 220 3.66 -2.42 0.30
N HIS A 221 3.94 -2.22 -0.99
CA HIS A 221 3.78 -0.92 -1.65
C HIS A 221 2.30 -0.65 -1.88
N THR A 222 1.50 -1.66 -2.26
CA THR A 222 0.03 -1.56 -2.26
C THR A 222 -0.50 -1.10 -0.90
N LYS A 223 -0.10 -1.76 0.20
CA LYS A 223 -0.48 -1.35 1.57
C LYS A 223 -0.05 0.06 1.94
N ALA A 224 1.12 0.52 1.49
CA ALA A 224 1.60 1.88 1.74
C ALA A 224 0.81 2.92 0.93
N THR A 225 0.50 2.65 -0.34
CA THR A 225 -0.38 3.47 -1.18
C THR A 225 -1.80 3.53 -0.60
N ASP A 226 -2.36 2.40 -0.16
CA ASP A 226 -3.68 2.34 0.48
C ASP A 226 -3.72 3.13 1.78
N LEU A 227 -2.68 3.03 2.62
CA LEU A 227 -2.56 3.79 3.86
C LEU A 227 -2.44 5.31 3.60
N ASN A 228 -1.63 5.71 2.62
CA ASN A 228 -1.51 7.12 2.20
C ASN A 228 -2.83 7.65 1.65
N ALA A 229 -3.55 6.85 0.86
CA ALA A 229 -4.84 7.23 0.31
C ALA A 229 -5.93 7.29 1.40
N CYS A 230 -5.97 6.35 2.35
CA CYS A 230 -6.79 6.46 3.57
C CYS A 230 -6.45 7.75 4.35
N GLY A 231 -5.17 8.08 4.47
CA GLY A 231 -4.71 9.27 5.20
C GLY A 231 -5.15 10.57 4.53
N SER A 232 -4.93 10.68 3.23
CA SER A 232 -5.44 11.78 2.41
C SER A 232 -6.96 11.92 2.45
N ASN A 233 -7.69 10.79 2.52
CA ASN A 233 -9.16 10.79 2.49
C ASN A 233 -9.79 11.17 3.85
N HIS A 234 -9.25 10.69 4.97
CA HIS A 234 -9.94 10.74 6.28
C HIS A 234 -9.30 11.64 7.35
N TYR A 235 -8.07 12.15 7.17
CA TYR A 235 -7.52 13.09 8.16
C TYR A 235 -8.26 14.44 8.16
N GLY A 236 -8.64 14.97 6.99
CA GLY A 236 -9.30 16.28 6.90
C GLY A 236 -8.44 17.45 7.45
N PRO A 237 -9.05 18.60 7.78
CA PRO A 237 -8.35 19.77 8.31
C PRO A 237 -7.63 19.51 9.63
N ALA A 238 -6.47 20.15 9.84
CA ALA A 238 -5.64 19.92 11.04
C ALA A 238 -6.34 20.28 12.35
N ALA A 239 -7.07 21.40 12.36
CA ALA A 239 -7.90 21.87 13.46
C ALA A 239 -9.39 21.44 13.31
N SER A 240 -9.65 20.30 12.66
CA SER A 240 -11.01 19.80 12.48
C SER A 240 -11.74 19.59 13.82
N LYS A 241 -13.01 19.99 13.85
CA LYS A 241 -13.94 19.70 14.96
C LYS A 241 -14.73 18.41 14.74
N ASP A 242 -14.77 17.92 13.51
CA ASP A 242 -15.52 16.73 13.10
C ASP A 242 -15.00 15.47 13.83
N PRO A 243 -15.80 14.77 14.66
CA PRO A 243 -15.36 13.57 15.37
C PRO A 243 -15.00 12.41 14.44
N SER A 244 -15.51 12.37 13.20
CA SER A 244 -15.15 11.35 12.21
C SER A 244 -13.74 11.53 11.64
N SER A 245 -13.21 12.76 11.67
CA SER A 245 -11.88 13.10 11.15
C SER A 245 -10.76 12.46 11.98
N LEU A 246 -9.79 11.86 11.28
CA LEU A 246 -8.60 11.32 11.94
C LEU A 246 -7.73 12.43 12.55
N SER A 247 -7.81 13.70 12.11
CA SER A 247 -7.11 14.80 12.79
C SER A 247 -7.71 15.07 14.17
N ARG A 248 -9.04 15.18 14.27
CA ARG A 248 -9.75 15.35 15.55
C ARG A 248 -9.49 14.18 16.50
N SER A 249 -9.56 12.96 15.96
CA SER A 249 -9.28 11.73 16.72
C SER A 249 -7.80 11.63 17.16
N SER A 250 -6.83 11.87 16.26
CA SER A 250 -5.40 11.87 16.63
C SER A 250 -5.09 12.93 17.68
N ASN A 251 -5.64 14.14 17.57
CA ASN A 251 -5.45 15.19 18.58
C ASN A 251 -6.01 14.78 19.96
N ALA A 252 -7.19 14.15 20.02
CA ALA A 252 -7.77 13.63 21.26
C ALA A 252 -6.98 12.44 21.86
N ALA A 253 -6.34 11.64 21.01
CA ALA A 253 -5.48 10.52 21.42
C ALA A 253 -4.01 10.92 21.65
N ASN A 254 -3.67 12.22 21.61
CA ASN A 254 -2.30 12.76 21.68
C ASN A 254 -1.32 12.09 20.66
N MET A 255 -1.80 11.79 19.45
CA MET A 255 -1.02 11.19 18.38
C MET A 255 -0.61 12.24 17.33
N LYS A 256 0.65 12.17 16.88
CA LYS A 256 1.16 13.06 15.82
C LYS A 256 0.42 12.81 14.50
N ARG A 257 -0.36 13.80 14.05
CA ARG A 257 -0.90 13.89 12.68
C ARG A 257 0.27 13.86 11.67
N PRO A 258 0.21 13.07 10.57
CA PRO A 258 1.24 13.10 9.54
C PRO A 258 1.37 14.50 8.92
N THR A 259 2.60 14.96 8.72
CA THR A 259 2.87 16.28 8.13
C THR A 259 2.48 16.33 6.65
N ASN A 260 2.67 15.23 5.92
CA ASN A 260 2.27 15.09 4.52
C ASN A 260 1.30 13.93 4.33
N LEU A 261 0.00 14.23 4.15
CA LEU A 261 -1.04 13.21 3.98
C LEU A 261 -0.92 12.40 2.67
N LYS A 262 -0.12 12.85 1.69
CA LYS A 262 0.16 12.11 0.44
C LYS A 262 1.33 11.13 0.58
N LYS A 263 2.18 11.33 1.60
CA LYS A 263 3.38 10.53 1.90
C LYS A 263 3.48 10.35 3.43
N CYS A 264 2.59 9.56 4.00
CA CYS A 264 2.51 9.37 5.44
C CYS A 264 3.62 8.43 5.95
N ASP A 265 4.17 8.70 7.13
CA ASP A 265 5.06 7.76 7.82
C ASP A 265 4.29 6.47 8.12
N PHE A 266 4.68 5.34 7.50
CA PHE A 266 3.85 4.13 7.51
C PHE A 266 3.51 3.66 8.94
N TYR A 267 4.51 3.42 9.79
CA TYR A 267 4.28 2.79 11.09
C TYR A 267 3.53 3.70 12.08
N PRO A 268 3.86 5.00 12.24
CA PRO A 268 3.06 5.92 13.08
C PRO A 268 1.61 6.05 12.59
N THR A 269 1.42 6.19 11.27
CA THR A 269 0.09 6.40 10.67
C THR A 269 -0.76 5.14 10.75
N SER A 270 -0.18 3.98 10.46
CA SER A 270 -0.83 2.67 10.61
C SER A 270 -1.22 2.41 12.08
N ARG A 271 -0.36 2.73 13.06
CA ARG A 271 -0.70 2.61 14.48
C ARG A 271 -1.85 3.55 14.87
N SER A 272 -1.84 4.79 14.37
CA SER A 272 -2.89 5.77 14.67
C SER A 272 -4.23 5.37 14.08
N MET A 273 -4.28 5.00 12.80
CA MET A 273 -5.51 4.52 12.16
C MET A 273 -6.04 3.25 12.80
N THR A 274 -5.17 2.29 13.17
CA THR A 274 -5.60 1.07 13.89
C THR A 274 -6.30 1.43 15.20
N LEU A 275 -5.69 2.24 16.06
CA LEU A 275 -6.32 2.67 17.31
C LEU A 275 -7.67 3.37 17.07
N ILE A 276 -7.73 4.28 16.09
CA ILE A 276 -8.93 5.05 15.80
C ILE A 276 -10.05 4.14 15.25
N TRP A 277 -9.71 3.18 14.39
CA TRP A 277 -10.64 2.19 13.86
C TRP A 277 -11.15 1.24 14.95
N GLU A 278 -10.26 0.73 15.81
CA GLU A 278 -10.64 -0.10 16.95
C GLU A 278 -11.57 0.65 17.92
N ALA A 279 -11.29 1.93 18.22
CA ALA A 279 -12.14 2.78 19.05
C ALA A 279 -13.51 3.08 18.41
N GLN A 280 -13.58 3.35 17.10
CA GLN A 280 -14.86 3.55 16.40
C GLN A 280 -15.69 2.25 16.36
N VAL A 281 -15.06 1.10 16.13
CA VAL A 281 -15.73 -0.22 16.19
C VAL A 281 -16.26 -0.52 17.59
N LEU A 282 -15.54 -0.13 18.65
CA LEU A 282 -16.02 -0.23 20.03
C LEU A 282 -17.20 0.72 20.31
N ASP A 283 -17.21 1.94 19.77
CA ASP A 283 -18.39 2.82 19.91
C ASP A 283 -19.61 2.26 19.15
N CYS A 284 -19.40 1.66 17.97
CA CYS A 284 -20.45 0.93 17.27
C CYS A 284 -21.00 -0.24 18.11
N TRP A 285 -20.14 -0.98 18.82
CA TRP A 285 -20.57 -2.03 19.76
C TRP A 285 -21.38 -1.47 20.93
N ARG A 286 -20.94 -0.37 21.53
CA ARG A 286 -21.65 0.33 22.61
C ARG A 286 -23.08 0.68 22.18
N VAL A 287 -23.25 1.21 20.97
CA VAL A 287 -24.54 1.62 20.41
C VAL A 287 -25.40 0.42 19.95
N VAL A 288 -24.81 -0.64 19.39
CA VAL A 288 -25.53 -1.87 19.00
C VAL A 288 -26.07 -2.63 20.21
N LEU A 289 -25.30 -2.72 21.29
CA LEU A 289 -25.71 -3.39 22.54
C LEU A 289 -26.61 -2.49 23.42
N GLY A 290 -26.70 -1.19 23.12
CA GLY A 290 -27.52 -0.24 23.88
C GLY A 290 -27.00 0.03 25.30
N VAL A 291 -25.67 0.10 25.46
CA VAL A 291 -25.01 0.23 26.77
C VAL A 291 -24.25 1.55 26.92
N GLU A 292 -24.02 1.98 28.16
CA GLU A 292 -23.28 3.21 28.46
C GLU A 292 -21.76 3.01 28.54
N ASP A 293 -21.32 1.84 29.02
CA ASP A 293 -19.94 1.38 29.07
C ASP A 293 -19.89 -0.12 28.71
N LEU A 294 -18.87 -0.52 27.94
CA LEU A 294 -18.71 -1.90 27.47
C LEU A 294 -18.06 -2.82 28.52
N TYR A 295 -17.15 -2.28 29.34
CA TYR A 295 -16.45 -3.05 30.35
C TYR A 295 -17.41 -3.45 31.47
N GLU A 296 -18.15 -2.49 32.05
CA GLU A 296 -19.17 -2.74 33.07
C GLU A 296 -20.27 -3.71 32.59
N HIS A 297 -20.61 -3.65 31.30
CA HIS A 297 -21.60 -4.56 30.71
C HIS A 297 -21.11 -6.01 30.75
N PHE A 298 -19.89 -6.29 30.26
CA PHE A 298 -19.37 -7.66 30.26
C PHE A 298 -18.93 -8.15 31.65
N GLU A 299 -18.55 -7.25 32.56
CA GLU A 299 -18.34 -7.57 33.97
C GLU A 299 -19.62 -8.10 34.61
N ARG A 300 -20.75 -7.39 34.46
CA ARG A 300 -22.06 -7.80 34.97
C ARG A 300 -22.60 -9.08 34.32
N LEU A 301 -22.30 -9.31 33.04
CA LEU A 301 -22.60 -10.60 32.38
C LEU A 301 -21.71 -11.73 32.90
N ALA A 302 -20.47 -11.48 33.31
CA ALA A 302 -19.62 -12.46 33.97
C ALA A 302 -20.13 -12.81 35.38
N GLU A 303 -20.46 -11.80 36.21
CA GLU A 303 -21.05 -11.99 37.55
C GLU A 303 -22.32 -12.85 37.53
N THR A 304 -23.12 -12.72 36.48
CA THR A 304 -24.39 -13.45 36.31
C THR A 304 -24.25 -14.74 35.47
N ASN A 305 -23.02 -15.12 35.09
CA ASN A 305 -22.72 -16.25 34.22
C ASN A 305 -23.56 -16.29 32.92
N SER A 306 -23.70 -15.12 32.28
CA SER A 306 -24.50 -14.88 31.08
C SER A 306 -23.69 -14.22 29.94
N LEU A 307 -22.37 -14.46 29.93
CA LEU A 307 -21.47 -14.03 28.85
C LEU A 307 -21.90 -14.67 27.50
N PRO A 308 -21.94 -13.90 26.39
CA PRO A 308 -22.39 -14.39 25.10
C PRO A 308 -21.33 -15.29 24.44
N THR A 309 -21.79 -16.27 23.69
CA THR A 309 -20.95 -17.11 22.84
C THR A 309 -20.39 -16.34 21.64
N LEU A 310 -19.35 -16.89 21.01
CA LEU A 310 -18.78 -16.33 19.78
C LEU A 310 -19.83 -16.20 18.66
N ASP A 311 -20.71 -17.18 18.51
CA ASP A 311 -21.67 -17.18 17.41
C ASP A 311 -22.83 -16.19 17.65
N GLU A 312 -23.25 -15.96 18.90
CA GLU A 312 -24.15 -14.86 19.27
C GLU A 312 -23.52 -13.48 18.99
N LEU A 313 -22.24 -13.29 19.37
CA LEU A 313 -21.51 -12.07 19.02
C LEU A 313 -21.34 -11.90 17.51
N LEU A 314 -21.18 -12.98 16.72
CA LEU A 314 -21.14 -12.88 15.25
C LEU A 314 -22.50 -12.47 14.65
N VAL A 315 -23.62 -12.85 15.26
CA VAL A 315 -24.95 -12.33 14.87
C VAL A 315 -25.05 -10.83 15.15
N GLN A 316 -24.63 -10.37 16.33
CA GLN A 316 -24.64 -8.94 16.67
C GLN A 316 -23.67 -8.13 15.80
N ALA A 317 -22.48 -8.67 15.51
CA ALA A 317 -21.51 -8.08 14.58
C ALA A 317 -22.09 -7.95 13.17
N SER A 318 -22.99 -8.85 12.75
CA SER A 318 -23.69 -8.71 11.46
C SER A 318 -24.64 -7.51 11.41
N ILE A 319 -25.20 -7.09 12.55
CA ILE A 319 -26.05 -5.89 12.67
C ILE A 319 -25.16 -4.64 12.69
N LEU A 320 -24.10 -4.66 13.50
CA LEU A 320 -23.05 -3.63 13.52
C LEU A 320 -22.53 -3.35 12.11
N ARG A 321 -22.16 -4.40 11.37
CA ARG A 321 -21.65 -4.29 10.00
C ARG A 321 -22.69 -3.71 9.04
N ARG A 322 -23.97 -4.06 9.15
CA ARG A 322 -25.00 -3.46 8.29
C ARG A 322 -25.12 -1.96 8.56
N ARG A 323 -25.21 -1.55 9.83
CA ARG A 323 -25.34 -0.16 10.29
C ARG A 323 -24.12 0.74 10.05
N TYR A 324 -22.90 0.21 10.16
CA TYR A 324 -21.68 1.01 10.29
C TYR A 324 -20.51 0.58 9.39
N ALA A 325 -20.64 -0.54 8.66
CA ALA A 325 -19.58 -1.06 7.78
C ALA A 325 -20.16 -1.65 6.49
N SER A 326 -21.05 -0.89 5.83
CA SER A 326 -21.63 -1.26 4.54
C SER A 326 -21.82 -0.06 3.62
N GLN A 327 -21.68 -0.28 2.30
CA GLN A 327 -21.97 0.72 1.26
C GLN A 327 -23.42 1.22 1.35
N THR A 328 -24.34 0.33 1.72
CA THR A 328 -25.76 0.65 1.95
C THR A 328 -25.92 1.69 3.05
N ALA A 329 -25.34 1.48 4.23
CA ALA A 329 -25.45 2.45 5.32
C ALA A 329 -24.68 3.76 5.05
N TYR A 330 -23.62 3.73 4.23
CA TYR A 330 -23.01 4.97 3.73
C TYR A 330 -24.03 5.77 2.92
N ASN A 331 -24.64 5.19 1.87
CA ASN A 331 -25.65 5.85 1.06
C ASN A 331 -26.84 6.34 1.91
N GLU A 332 -27.41 5.45 2.74
CA GLU A 332 -28.52 5.77 3.66
C GLU A 332 -28.17 6.95 4.59
N SER A 333 -26.91 7.10 5.01
CA SER A 333 -26.48 8.24 5.83
C SER A 333 -26.36 9.57 5.06
N LEU A 334 -26.35 9.56 3.72
CA LEU A 334 -26.25 10.78 2.89
C LEU A 334 -27.58 11.50 2.65
N SER A 335 -28.73 10.89 2.95
CA SER A 335 -30.02 11.60 2.95
C SER A 335 -30.96 11.13 4.06
N SER A 336 -31.66 12.06 4.69
CA SER A 336 -32.76 11.72 5.62
C SER A 336 -33.88 10.93 4.93
N SER A 337 -34.05 11.07 3.61
CA SER A 337 -35.04 10.30 2.84
C SER A 337 -34.67 8.81 2.70
N GLU A 338 -33.40 8.51 2.38
CA GLU A 338 -32.90 7.14 2.32
C GLU A 338 -32.81 6.51 3.71
N TYR A 339 -32.36 7.26 4.72
CA TYR A 339 -32.34 6.84 6.12
C TYR A 339 -33.73 6.44 6.67
N GLU A 340 -34.82 7.11 6.25
CA GLU A 340 -36.18 6.73 6.65
C GLU A 340 -36.81 5.64 5.76
N ALA A 341 -36.29 5.41 4.56
CA ALA A 341 -36.64 4.24 3.74
C ALA A 341 -35.89 2.96 4.19
N ALA A 342 -34.71 3.12 4.79
CA ALA A 342 -33.90 2.07 5.37
C ALA A 342 -34.66 1.27 6.43
N LYS A 343 -34.34 -0.02 6.56
CA LYS A 343 -34.96 -0.84 7.61
C LYS A 343 -34.55 -0.36 9.00
N ALA A 344 -35.52 -0.28 9.91
CA ALA A 344 -35.28 0.12 11.31
C ALA A 344 -34.29 -0.79 12.08
N GLU A 345 -34.08 -2.04 11.64
CA GLU A 345 -33.07 -2.96 12.17
C GLU A 345 -31.64 -2.65 11.66
N ASP A 346 -31.51 -2.17 10.43
CA ASP A 346 -30.24 -2.08 9.68
C ASP A 346 -29.65 -0.66 9.65
N ARG A 347 -30.42 0.37 9.99
CA ARG A 347 -29.97 1.76 10.13
C ARG A 347 -29.36 2.08 11.50
N ALA A 348 -28.44 3.04 11.55
CA ALA A 348 -27.95 3.62 12.82
C ALA A 348 -29.10 4.28 13.61
N PRO A 349 -29.06 4.34 14.96
CA PRO A 349 -30.08 5.06 15.74
C PRO A 349 -30.11 6.55 15.39
N ARG A 350 -31.32 7.14 15.31
CA ARG A 350 -31.48 8.59 15.15
C ARG A 350 -31.09 9.27 16.46
N GLY A 351 -30.08 10.14 16.40
CA GLY A 351 -29.67 10.94 17.54
C GLY A 351 -30.70 12.01 17.90
N SER A 352 -30.59 12.58 19.09
CA SER A 352 -31.35 13.79 19.43
C SER A 352 -31.05 14.88 18.40
N THR A 353 -32.09 15.56 17.89
CA THR A 353 -31.90 16.77 17.05
C THR A 353 -30.93 17.71 17.75
N LEU A 354 -29.78 17.95 17.14
CA LEU A 354 -28.86 18.97 17.59
C LEU A 354 -29.65 20.28 17.63
N ALA A 355 -29.54 21.04 18.74
CA ALA A 355 -30.02 22.41 18.73
C ALA A 355 -29.36 23.10 17.52
N PRO A 356 -30.12 23.78 16.64
CA PRO A 356 -29.57 24.36 15.42
C PRO A 356 -28.37 25.20 15.81
N PRO A 357 -27.19 24.99 15.17
CA PRO A 357 -25.94 25.53 15.66
C PRO A 357 -26.10 27.03 15.86
N SER A 358 -26.03 27.46 17.13
CA SER A 358 -26.25 28.85 17.52
C SER A 358 -25.45 29.71 16.56
N SER A 359 -26.15 30.54 15.78
CA SER A 359 -25.55 31.33 14.71
C SER A 359 -24.62 32.35 15.35
N ASN A 360 -23.37 31.92 15.59
CA ASN A 360 -22.35 32.75 16.19
C ASN A 360 -22.27 34.00 15.32
N PRO A 361 -22.42 35.20 15.90
CA PRO A 361 -22.40 36.41 15.12
C PRO A 361 -21.11 36.47 14.33
N ASP A 362 -21.23 36.85 13.06
CA ASP A 362 -20.14 36.97 12.09
C ASP A 362 -18.92 37.60 12.79
N PRO A 363 -17.73 36.98 12.76
CA PRO A 363 -16.58 37.45 13.53
C PRO A 363 -16.27 38.88 13.11
N SER A 364 -16.59 39.82 14.02
CA SER A 364 -16.50 41.25 13.74
C SER A 364 -15.08 41.58 13.28
N PRO A 365 -14.91 42.42 12.24
CA PRO A 365 -13.58 42.73 11.72
C PRO A 365 -12.69 43.22 12.87
N PRO A 366 -11.44 42.72 12.98
CA PRO A 366 -10.61 42.96 14.14
C PRO A 366 -10.44 44.46 14.36
N SER A 367 -10.77 44.92 15.57
CA SER A 367 -10.48 46.29 15.98
C SER A 367 -8.96 46.48 16.04
N PRO A 368 -8.42 47.63 15.62
CA PRO A 368 -6.98 47.87 15.68
C PRO A 368 -6.50 47.80 17.13
N GLU A 369 -5.40 47.06 17.35
CA GLU A 369 -4.75 46.99 18.65
C GLU A 369 -4.13 48.35 19.02
N PRO A 370 -4.14 48.74 20.30
CA PRO A 370 -3.50 49.99 20.73
C PRO A 370 -1.98 49.82 20.74
N GLU A 371 -1.26 50.79 20.15
CA GLU A 371 0.19 50.92 20.32
C GLU A 371 0.52 51.14 21.80
N VAL A 372 1.51 50.41 22.32
CA VAL A 372 1.92 50.47 23.72
C VAL A 372 3.34 51.03 23.82
N ASP A 373 3.46 52.34 24.00
CA ASP A 373 4.74 52.99 24.27
C ASP A 373 5.36 52.46 25.58
N ALA A 374 6.59 51.97 25.50
CA ALA A 374 7.36 51.46 26.62
C ALA A 374 8.61 52.33 26.85
N ASP A 375 8.48 53.33 27.72
CA ASP A 375 9.53 54.28 28.08
C ASP A 375 9.78 54.27 29.59
N MET A 376 10.93 53.76 30.04
CA MET A 376 11.56 54.02 31.35
C MET A 376 13.02 53.48 31.38
N PRO A 377 13.89 53.94 32.31
CA PRO A 377 15.31 54.13 32.01
C PRO A 377 16.31 53.16 32.67
N ALA A 378 17.59 53.37 32.37
CA ALA A 378 18.75 52.66 32.92
C ALA A 378 19.23 53.20 34.29
N ASP A 379 20.07 52.41 34.98
CA ASP A 379 21.24 52.83 35.78
C ASP A 379 22.05 51.58 36.22
N GLY A 380 23.40 51.66 36.27
CA GLY A 380 24.25 50.63 36.90
C GLY A 380 25.64 50.33 36.28
N GLU A 381 26.70 50.91 36.86
CA GLU A 381 28.13 50.50 36.72
C GLU A 381 28.50 49.46 37.82
N GLU A 382 29.63 48.74 37.92
CA GLU A 382 31.02 48.70 37.39
C GLU A 382 31.48 47.20 37.51
N ASP A 383 32.63 46.61 37.08
CA ASP A 383 33.87 46.97 36.37
C ASP A 383 34.54 45.67 35.78
N SER A 384 35.60 45.81 34.99
CA SER A 384 36.79 44.93 34.90
C SER A 384 36.81 43.64 34.03
N HIS A 385 37.23 43.84 32.77
CA HIS A 385 38.31 43.11 32.08
C HIS A 385 38.09 41.71 31.42
N PRO A 386 38.89 41.34 30.38
CA PRO A 386 38.32 40.65 29.20
C PRO A 386 39.06 39.41 28.65
N ALA A 387 38.38 38.76 27.68
CA ALA A 387 38.87 38.03 26.48
C ALA A 387 38.39 36.56 26.36
N PRO A 388 38.28 36.00 25.13
CA PRO A 388 38.11 36.62 23.80
C PRO A 388 36.73 36.30 23.17
N GLU A 389 36.46 36.83 21.98
CA GLU A 389 35.19 36.64 21.27
C GLU A 389 34.96 35.20 20.79
N VAL A 390 33.77 34.66 21.07
CA VAL A 390 33.14 33.58 20.29
C VAL A 390 31.72 34.06 19.96
N GLN A 391 31.46 34.27 18.67
CA GLN A 391 30.12 34.63 18.19
C GLN A 391 29.23 33.40 18.21
N THR A 392 28.30 33.35 19.16
CA THR A 392 27.14 32.45 19.09
C THR A 392 25.96 33.27 18.59
N GLU A 393 25.58 33.04 17.33
CA GLU A 393 24.29 33.51 16.83
C GLU A 393 23.19 32.78 17.60
N VAL A 394 22.17 33.52 18.04
CA VAL A 394 21.08 33.00 18.85
C VAL A 394 19.84 32.92 17.97
N ASP A 395 19.65 31.78 17.31
CA ASP A 395 18.50 31.59 16.41
C ASP A 395 17.18 31.75 17.16
N ALA A 396 16.49 32.85 16.86
CA ALA A 396 15.14 33.10 17.33
C ALA A 396 14.18 32.09 16.69
N GLN A 397 13.30 31.48 17.48
CA GLN A 397 12.31 30.53 17.00
C GLN A 397 11.30 31.20 16.04
N ALA A 398 11.62 31.19 14.74
CA ALA A 398 10.71 31.59 13.70
C ALA A 398 9.51 30.63 13.68
N SER A 399 8.31 31.14 13.96
CA SER A 399 7.09 30.36 13.83
C SER A 399 6.89 30.00 12.34
N PRO A 400 6.64 28.72 12.00
CA PRO A 400 6.58 28.29 10.61
C PRO A 400 5.42 28.97 9.88
N LEU A 401 5.73 29.63 8.76
CA LEU A 401 4.73 30.27 7.90
C LEU A 401 3.73 29.22 7.38
N PRO A 402 2.41 29.52 7.39
CA PRO A 402 1.40 28.56 6.98
C PRO A 402 1.55 28.20 5.50
N SER A 403 1.84 26.93 5.22
CA SER A 403 2.00 26.44 3.85
C SER A 403 0.71 26.61 3.04
N LYS A 404 0.83 27.06 1.78
CA LYS A 404 -0.32 27.38 0.90
C LYS A 404 -1.24 26.18 0.52
N ASN A 405 -1.02 25.00 1.09
CA ASN A 405 -1.68 23.74 0.77
C ASN A 405 -2.61 23.22 1.88
N GLU A 406 -3.08 24.08 2.79
CA GLU A 406 -4.12 23.66 3.73
C GLU A 406 -5.41 23.24 2.99
N PRO A 407 -5.99 22.07 3.28
CA PRO A 407 -7.21 21.61 2.63
C PRO A 407 -8.38 22.51 3.04
N LYS A 408 -9.01 23.17 2.05
CA LYS A 408 -10.20 23.98 2.27
C LYS A 408 -11.27 23.18 3.02
N THR A 409 -11.84 23.78 4.04
CA THR A 409 -13.03 23.27 4.75
C THR A 409 -14.11 22.93 3.73
N PHE A 410 -14.65 21.71 3.81
CA PHE A 410 -15.75 21.28 2.95
C PHE A 410 -17.04 22.03 3.31
N VAL A 411 -17.88 22.32 2.31
CA VAL A 411 -19.17 22.97 2.49
C VAL A 411 -20.20 22.16 1.70
N GLU A 412 -21.28 21.76 2.37
CA GLU A 412 -22.38 21.01 1.77
C GLU A 412 -23.20 21.88 0.80
N GLU A 413 -24.02 21.23 -0.01
CA GLU A 413 -25.09 21.90 -0.74
C GLU A 413 -26.17 22.40 0.24
N ALA A 414 -26.88 23.48 -0.12
CA ALA A 414 -27.71 24.25 0.82
C ALA A 414 -28.96 23.49 1.34
N ASP A 415 -29.30 22.39 0.70
CA ASP A 415 -30.42 21.49 0.96
C ASP A 415 -29.98 20.08 1.43
N PHE A 416 -28.70 19.89 1.77
CA PHE A 416 -28.19 18.62 2.31
C PHE A 416 -28.90 18.21 3.62
N ASP A 417 -29.70 17.14 3.55
CA ASP A 417 -30.50 16.61 4.67
C ASP A 417 -29.90 15.38 5.37
N GLY A 418 -28.74 14.90 4.90
CA GLY A 418 -28.02 13.74 5.44
C GLY A 418 -27.12 14.04 6.64
N ASP A 419 -26.26 13.08 6.97
CA ASP A 419 -25.29 13.14 8.07
C ASP A 419 -23.89 12.81 7.55
N ARG A 420 -23.14 13.84 7.16
CA ARG A 420 -21.79 13.72 6.62
C ARG A 420 -20.84 13.08 7.62
N VAL A 421 -20.97 13.46 8.90
CA VAL A 421 -20.11 12.98 10.00
C VAL A 421 -20.27 11.48 10.22
N LEU A 422 -21.51 10.97 10.20
CA LEU A 422 -21.76 9.52 10.21
C LEU A 422 -21.20 8.87 8.94
N SER A 423 -21.48 9.45 7.76
CA SER A 423 -21.02 8.90 6.47
C SER A 423 -19.50 8.75 6.38
N ASN A 424 -18.74 9.71 6.91
CA ASN A 424 -17.28 9.70 6.97
C ASN A 424 -16.78 8.55 7.85
N SER A 425 -17.38 8.35 9.03
CA SER A 425 -17.01 7.22 9.92
C SER A 425 -17.31 5.88 9.28
N ILE A 426 -18.47 5.73 8.61
CA ILE A 426 -18.82 4.51 7.87
C ILE A 426 -17.78 4.24 6.78
N LEU A 427 -17.41 5.24 5.96
CA LEU A 427 -16.34 5.07 4.96
C LEU A 427 -15.00 4.69 5.59
N PHE A 428 -14.59 5.30 6.70
CA PHE A 428 -13.34 4.96 7.36
C PHE A 428 -13.35 3.52 7.92
N ILE A 429 -14.45 3.10 8.55
CA ILE A 429 -14.62 1.73 9.06
C ILE A 429 -14.55 0.70 7.92
N ILE A 430 -15.13 1.00 6.76
CA ILE A 430 -15.07 0.16 5.55
C ILE A 430 -13.64 0.15 4.96
N GLU A 431 -13.12 1.31 4.54
CA GLU A 431 -11.86 1.41 3.81
C GLU A 431 -10.67 0.93 4.64
N PHE A 432 -10.58 1.36 5.90
CA PHE A 432 -9.52 0.88 6.79
C PHE A 432 -9.78 -0.54 7.30
N GLY A 433 -11.03 -0.97 7.46
CA GLY A 433 -11.37 -2.36 7.83
C GLY A 433 -10.89 -3.38 6.80
N PHE A 434 -11.00 -3.08 5.51
CA PHE A 434 -10.41 -3.87 4.43
C PHE A 434 -8.87 -3.90 4.53
N LEU A 435 -8.23 -2.73 4.71
CA LEU A 435 -6.78 -2.63 4.85
C LEU A 435 -6.24 -3.39 6.08
N PHE A 436 -6.95 -3.31 7.21
CA PHE A 436 -6.62 -4.01 8.46
C PHE A 436 -6.74 -5.53 8.34
N SER A 437 -7.78 -6.02 7.65
CA SER A 437 -7.95 -7.43 7.31
C SER A 437 -6.78 -7.94 6.45
N LEU A 438 -6.32 -7.12 5.49
CA LEU A 438 -5.14 -7.41 4.67
C LEU A 438 -3.82 -7.24 5.47
N TRP A 439 -3.80 -6.44 6.53
CA TRP A 439 -2.61 -6.13 7.34
C TRP A 439 -2.20 -7.30 8.23
N LEU A 440 -3.15 -7.84 9.00
CA LEU A 440 -2.91 -8.89 10.00
C LEU A 440 -2.39 -10.21 9.40
N THR A 441 -2.84 -10.56 8.19
CA THR A 441 -2.32 -11.72 7.44
C THR A 441 -0.84 -11.57 7.05
N GLY A 442 -0.28 -10.36 7.08
CA GLY A 442 1.11 -10.05 6.74
C GLY A 442 2.05 -9.77 7.92
N MET A 443 1.60 -9.78 9.18
CA MET A 443 2.44 -9.41 10.33
C MET A 443 3.36 -10.53 10.87
N ILE A 444 3.39 -11.69 10.23
CA ILE A 444 4.33 -12.77 10.58
C ILE A 444 5.63 -12.59 9.77
N LYS A 445 6.71 -12.18 10.46
CA LYS A 445 8.11 -11.93 10.02
C LYS A 445 8.40 -10.52 9.48
N ARG A 446 9.17 -9.72 10.24
CA ARG A 446 10.12 -8.72 9.71
C ARG A 446 11.39 -8.62 10.59
N LYS A 447 12.56 -8.68 9.96
CA LYS A 447 13.86 -8.12 10.35
C LYS A 447 14.62 -7.85 9.04
N GLY A 448 15.34 -6.73 8.93
CA GLY A 448 15.99 -6.30 7.70
C GLY A 448 17.30 -5.54 7.93
N GLY A 449 17.84 -4.94 6.87
CA GLY A 449 19.07 -4.15 6.85
C GLY A 449 19.61 -4.06 5.41
N GLU A 450 20.10 -2.88 5.01
CA GLU A 450 20.43 -2.54 3.61
C GLU A 450 21.95 -2.43 3.35
N SER A 451 22.31 -2.14 2.10
CA SER A 451 23.63 -2.43 1.53
C SER A 451 23.86 -1.75 0.18
N ASP A 452 24.99 -1.08 -0.04
CA ASP A 452 25.79 -1.27 -1.28
C ASP A 452 27.20 -0.67 -1.23
N GLU A 453 28.21 -1.55 -1.32
CA GLU A 453 29.63 -1.26 -1.48
C GLU A 453 30.32 -2.53 -2.02
N PRO A 454 31.53 -2.45 -2.61
CA PRO A 454 32.36 -3.64 -2.86
C PRO A 454 32.61 -4.46 -1.59
N PHE A 455 32.66 -3.81 -0.42
CA PHE A 455 32.74 -4.44 0.89
C PHE A 455 31.41 -5.10 1.30
N TYR A 456 30.27 -4.41 1.19
CA TYR A 456 28.95 -4.99 1.49
C TYR A 456 28.62 -6.22 0.62
N ARG A 457 28.80 -6.08 -0.71
CA ARG A 457 28.45 -7.08 -1.73
C ARG A 457 29.22 -8.39 -1.56
N ASN A 458 30.50 -8.31 -1.19
CA ASN A 458 31.38 -9.46 -1.06
C ASN A 458 31.53 -9.96 0.39
N THR A 459 31.62 -9.06 1.37
CA THR A 459 31.98 -9.40 2.76
C THR A 459 30.78 -9.49 3.70
N ILE A 460 29.84 -8.53 3.66
CA ILE A 460 28.72 -8.51 4.63
C ILE A 460 27.56 -9.39 4.17
N ALA A 461 27.15 -9.36 2.90
CA ALA A 461 26.04 -10.18 2.38
C ALA A 461 26.12 -11.71 2.70
N PRO A 462 27.27 -12.42 2.54
CA PRO A 462 27.36 -13.82 2.99
C PRO A 462 27.31 -13.97 4.51
N ASN A 463 27.85 -12.98 5.22
CA ASN A 463 28.03 -13.01 6.66
C ASN A 463 26.88 -12.32 7.40
N ILE A 464 25.78 -11.92 6.76
CA ILE A 464 24.73 -11.15 7.44
C ILE A 464 24.07 -11.97 8.58
N LEU A 465 24.00 -13.29 8.39
CA LEU A 465 23.60 -14.27 9.40
C LEU A 465 24.66 -14.40 10.51
N HIS A 466 25.95 -14.28 10.16
CA HIS A 466 27.06 -14.15 11.10
C HIS A 466 27.13 -12.78 11.79
N PHE A 467 26.62 -11.68 11.23
CA PHE A 467 26.58 -10.36 11.89
C PHE A 467 25.40 -10.25 12.86
N ILE A 468 24.24 -10.82 12.49
CA ILE A 468 23.16 -11.09 13.46
C ILE A 468 23.72 -11.97 14.59
N LYS A 469 24.50 -13.00 14.26
CA LYS A 469 25.13 -13.85 15.27
C LYS A 469 26.20 -13.12 16.08
N ILE A 470 27.08 -12.31 15.50
CA ILE A 470 28.08 -11.49 16.21
C ILE A 470 27.41 -10.55 17.21
N LYS A 471 26.21 -10.02 16.90
CA LYS A 471 25.44 -9.28 17.91
C LYS A 471 25.01 -10.18 19.08
N GLU A 472 24.56 -11.41 18.83
CA GLU A 472 24.14 -12.34 19.89
C GLU A 472 25.36 -12.98 20.63
N ASP A 473 26.50 -13.13 19.96
CA ASP A 473 27.79 -13.57 20.51
C ASP A 473 28.44 -12.43 21.34
N MET A 474 28.27 -11.15 20.95
CA MET A 474 28.65 -9.97 21.77
C MET A 474 27.71 -9.79 22.96
N GLU A 475 26.38 -9.93 22.77
CA GLU A 475 25.42 -9.99 23.88
C GLU A 475 25.85 -11.10 24.88
N SER A 476 26.27 -12.26 24.39
CA SER A 476 26.79 -13.35 25.23
C SER A 476 28.18 -13.13 25.83
N ALA A 477 29.09 -12.42 25.16
CA ALA A 477 30.48 -12.24 25.62
C ALA A 477 30.66 -11.14 26.69
N PHE A 478 29.65 -10.28 26.86
CA PHE A 478 29.60 -9.25 27.89
C PHE A 478 28.59 -9.57 29.01
N ASP A 479 28.15 -10.83 29.12
CA ASP A 479 27.08 -11.29 30.04
C ASP A 479 25.79 -10.44 29.97
N LEU A 480 25.51 -9.83 28.82
CA LEU A 480 24.32 -9.02 28.60
C LEU A 480 23.12 -9.95 28.44
N THR A 481 22.45 -10.24 29.56
CA THR A 481 21.18 -10.98 29.61
C THR A 481 20.29 -10.54 28.47
N ARG A 482 19.91 -11.47 27.60
CA ARG A 482 19.26 -11.22 26.31
C ARG A 482 17.94 -10.47 26.52
N ARG A 483 17.98 -9.12 26.54
CA ARG A 483 16.78 -8.27 26.63
C ARG A 483 15.79 -8.79 25.60
N SER A 484 14.61 -9.17 26.07
CA SER A 484 13.54 -9.71 25.24
C SER A 484 13.36 -8.78 24.03
N LYS A 485 13.66 -9.28 22.82
CA LYS A 485 13.56 -8.50 21.58
C LYS A 485 12.08 -8.24 21.22
N SER A 486 11.15 -8.81 21.99
CA SER A 486 9.81 -8.29 22.21
C SER A 486 9.88 -7.06 23.13
N HIS A 487 9.99 -5.89 22.51
CA HIS A 487 9.38 -4.69 23.07
C HIS A 487 7.87 -4.84 22.94
N THR A 488 7.19 -5.26 24.00
CA THR A 488 5.73 -5.11 24.09
C THR A 488 5.41 -3.63 23.95
N SER A 489 4.73 -3.26 22.85
CA SER A 489 4.33 -1.88 22.62
C SER A 489 3.46 -1.40 23.78
N PRO A 490 3.61 -0.15 24.28
CA PRO A 490 2.73 0.39 25.31
C PRO A 490 1.26 0.20 24.94
N HIS A 491 0.47 -0.29 25.90
CA HIS A 491 -0.93 -0.59 25.66
C HIS A 491 -1.71 0.71 25.49
N MET A 492 -2.34 0.91 24.33
CA MET A 492 -3.10 2.12 23.96
C MET A 492 -4.45 2.25 24.70
N ARG A 493 -4.51 1.83 25.97
CA ARG A 493 -5.76 1.60 26.71
C ARG A 493 -6.44 2.92 27.10
N ASP A 494 -5.65 3.94 27.41
CA ASP A 494 -6.16 5.26 27.82
C ASP A 494 -6.50 6.14 26.62
N GLU A 495 -5.75 6.02 25.53
CA GLU A 495 -6.07 6.64 24.25
C GLU A 495 -7.36 6.06 23.67
N THR A 496 -7.60 4.75 23.81
CA THR A 496 -8.90 4.13 23.47
C THR A 496 -10.05 4.73 24.31
N ARG A 497 -9.83 4.93 25.62
CA ARG A 497 -10.82 5.57 26.52
C ARG A 497 -11.09 7.03 26.13
N MET A 498 -10.07 7.80 25.77
CA MET A 498 -10.21 9.19 25.32
C MET A 498 -11.00 9.28 24.00
N LEU A 499 -10.78 8.36 23.05
CA LEU A 499 -11.56 8.27 21.82
C LEU A 499 -13.02 7.82 22.06
N LEU A 500 -13.25 6.82 22.90
CA LEU A 500 -14.61 6.41 23.28
C LEU A 500 -15.37 7.52 24.00
N LYS A 501 -14.69 8.32 24.83
CA LYS A 501 -15.27 9.52 25.44
C LYS A 501 -15.64 10.55 24.37
N LEU A 502 -14.72 10.85 23.43
CA LEU A 502 -14.97 11.77 22.31
C LEU A 502 -16.21 11.36 21.50
N TYR A 503 -16.32 10.09 21.09
CA TYR A 503 -17.44 9.60 20.27
C TYR A 503 -18.77 9.49 21.02
N LYS A 504 -18.74 9.56 22.35
CA LYS A 504 -19.91 9.63 23.24
C LYS A 504 -20.35 11.08 23.51
N GLU A 505 -19.42 12.01 23.64
CA GLU A 505 -19.70 13.45 23.82
C GLU A 505 -20.11 14.13 22.50
N ASP A 506 -19.39 13.83 21.42
CA ASP A 506 -19.75 14.17 20.03
C ASP A 506 -20.33 12.89 19.37
N PRO A 507 -21.67 12.63 19.44
CA PRO A 507 -22.27 11.31 19.22
C PRO A 507 -22.09 10.76 17.80
N LEU A 508 -20.97 10.07 17.55
CA LEU A 508 -20.51 9.73 16.21
C LEU A 508 -21.45 8.74 15.52
N GLN A 509 -21.74 7.61 16.18
CA GLN A 509 -22.47 6.47 15.63
C GLN A 509 -24.01 6.60 15.69
N SER A 510 -24.52 7.84 15.69
CA SER A 510 -25.95 8.18 15.61
C SER A 510 -26.20 9.05 14.37
N PHE A 511 -27.39 8.95 13.76
CA PHE A 511 -27.78 9.77 12.61
C PHE A 511 -28.42 11.10 13.06
N HIS A 512 -27.89 12.21 12.53
CA HIS A 512 -28.41 13.56 12.70
C HIS A 512 -28.52 14.25 11.33
N GLY A 513 -29.73 14.35 10.78
CA GLY A 513 -29.96 15.02 9.49
C GLY A 513 -29.52 16.50 9.49
N GLY A 514 -28.88 16.91 8.40
CA GLY A 514 -28.21 18.21 8.25
C GLY A 514 -26.83 18.32 8.94
N ARG A 515 -26.27 17.23 9.49
CA ARG A 515 -24.99 17.28 10.21
C ARG A 515 -23.79 17.21 9.26
N SER A 516 -23.08 18.31 9.11
CA SER A 516 -21.73 18.34 8.54
C SER A 516 -20.81 19.27 9.34
N MET A 517 -19.53 18.93 9.41
CA MET A 517 -18.53 19.60 10.27
C MET A 517 -17.26 20.03 9.52
N GLY A 518 -17.37 20.26 8.21
CA GLY A 518 -16.30 20.83 7.40
C GLY A 518 -15.34 19.82 6.77
N HIS A 519 -15.68 18.53 6.82
CA HIS A 519 -14.94 17.44 6.21
C HIS A 519 -15.89 16.47 5.51
N ALA A 520 -15.53 16.06 4.29
CA ALA A 520 -16.18 14.98 3.57
C ALA A 520 -15.10 14.04 3.01
N ALA A 521 -15.18 12.76 3.36
CA ALA A 521 -14.39 11.71 2.73
C ALA A 521 -15.05 11.29 1.40
N VAL A 522 -14.23 11.05 0.38
CA VAL A 522 -14.69 10.55 -0.93
C VAL A 522 -14.83 9.03 -0.84
N ASN A 523 -15.95 8.48 -1.32
CA ASN A 523 -16.07 7.04 -1.46
C ASN A 523 -15.17 6.53 -2.61
N ARG A 524 -13.99 5.99 -2.29
CA ARG A 524 -13.03 5.54 -3.31
C ARG A 524 -13.43 4.22 -3.96
N PHE A 525 -14.27 3.42 -3.31
CA PHE A 525 -14.79 2.17 -3.89
C PHE A 525 -15.78 2.48 -5.03
N GLU A 526 -16.80 3.29 -4.74
CA GLU A 526 -17.82 3.66 -5.74
C GLU A 526 -17.18 4.40 -6.91
N ARG A 527 -16.33 5.41 -6.62
CA ARG A 527 -15.56 6.11 -7.67
C ARG A 527 -14.71 5.17 -8.52
N GLY A 528 -14.09 4.14 -7.91
CA GLY A 528 -13.31 3.14 -8.66
C GLY A 528 -14.19 2.25 -9.56
N TYR A 529 -15.40 1.93 -9.10
CA TYR A 529 -16.41 1.22 -9.89
C TYR A 529 -16.93 2.09 -11.05
N GLU A 530 -17.24 3.37 -10.79
CA GLU A 530 -17.62 4.36 -11.80
C GLU A 530 -16.52 4.58 -12.86
N GLU A 531 -15.25 4.75 -12.45
CA GLU A 531 -14.13 4.91 -13.40
C GLU A 531 -13.93 3.66 -14.28
N LEU A 532 -14.13 2.46 -13.74
CA LEU A 532 -14.12 1.21 -14.51
C LEU A 532 -15.27 1.13 -15.50
N GLN A 533 -16.51 1.42 -15.07
CA GLN A 533 -17.71 1.42 -15.92
C GLN A 533 -17.67 2.53 -16.98
N GLY A 534 -17.15 3.71 -16.65
CA GLY A 534 -17.04 4.89 -17.52
C GLY A 534 -15.92 4.82 -18.57
N GLY A 535 -15.17 3.71 -18.63
CA GLY A 535 -14.26 3.43 -19.74
C GLY A 535 -12.98 2.68 -19.35
N LYS A 536 -12.52 2.74 -18.08
CA LYS A 536 -11.23 2.13 -17.70
C LYS A 536 -11.22 0.60 -17.84
N MET A 537 -12.38 -0.06 -17.81
CA MET A 537 -12.49 -1.47 -18.21
C MET A 537 -12.24 -1.67 -19.71
N GLY A 538 -12.81 -0.81 -20.57
CA GLY A 538 -12.55 -0.78 -22.01
C GLY A 538 -11.05 -0.59 -22.31
N ASP A 539 -10.43 0.43 -21.72
CA ASP A 539 -8.98 0.68 -21.82
C ASP A 539 -8.17 -0.58 -21.46
N TYR A 540 -8.58 -1.32 -20.42
CA TYR A 540 -7.92 -2.53 -19.95
C TYR A 540 -8.10 -3.72 -20.92
N LEU A 541 -9.29 -3.87 -21.48
CA LEU A 541 -9.59 -4.91 -22.47
C LEU A 541 -8.82 -4.68 -23.78
N GLU A 542 -8.82 -3.45 -24.31
CA GLU A 542 -8.07 -3.10 -25.52
C GLU A 542 -6.56 -3.33 -25.34
N ARG A 543 -5.99 -2.93 -24.19
CA ARG A 543 -4.59 -3.21 -23.86
C ARG A 543 -4.31 -4.72 -23.74
N SER A 544 -5.26 -5.49 -23.20
CA SER A 544 -5.15 -6.96 -23.09
C SER A 544 -5.24 -7.64 -24.47
N GLU A 545 -6.11 -7.17 -25.35
CA GLU A 545 -6.27 -7.68 -26.71
C GLU A 545 -5.10 -7.29 -27.62
N SER A 546 -4.59 -6.06 -27.54
CA SER A 546 -3.35 -5.66 -28.21
C SER A 546 -2.17 -6.54 -27.76
N THR A 547 -2.07 -6.85 -26.47
CA THR A 547 -1.06 -7.78 -25.95
C THR A 547 -1.25 -9.20 -26.51
N TYR A 548 -2.50 -9.68 -26.63
CA TYR A 548 -2.83 -10.97 -27.22
C TYR A 548 -2.49 -11.04 -28.71
N ASN A 549 -2.90 -10.05 -29.51
CA ASN A 549 -2.69 -10.01 -30.95
C ASN A 549 -1.20 -9.96 -31.28
N ASN A 550 -0.41 -9.18 -30.54
CA ASN A 550 1.05 -9.18 -30.69
C ASN A 550 1.69 -10.52 -30.26
N ALA A 551 1.09 -11.23 -29.29
CA ALA A 551 1.58 -12.53 -28.84
C ALA A 551 1.23 -13.69 -29.80
N THR A 552 0.12 -13.60 -30.54
CA THR A 552 -0.44 -14.70 -31.35
C THR A 552 -0.42 -14.48 -32.87
N GLN A 553 -0.01 -13.30 -33.36
CA GLN A 553 0.39 -13.19 -34.76
C GLN A 553 1.48 -14.25 -35.04
N PRO A 554 1.27 -15.16 -36.01
CA PRO A 554 2.32 -16.07 -36.41
C PRO A 554 3.47 -15.24 -36.96
N SER A 555 4.70 -15.60 -36.59
CA SER A 555 5.86 -15.15 -37.33
C SER A 555 5.71 -15.53 -38.80
N GLN A 556 6.28 -14.74 -39.70
CA GLN A 556 6.55 -15.16 -41.08
C GLN A 556 8.06 -15.35 -41.29
N PRO A 557 8.68 -16.41 -40.72
CA PRO A 557 10.12 -16.57 -40.70
C PRO A 557 10.62 -17.37 -41.91
N GLU A 558 10.28 -17.00 -43.15
CA GLU A 558 10.87 -17.66 -44.33
C GLU A 558 10.82 -16.84 -45.64
N LEU A 559 9.64 -16.31 -46.02
CA LEU A 559 9.36 -15.70 -47.33
C LEU A 559 10.21 -14.47 -47.75
N ARG A 560 11.20 -14.05 -46.95
CA ARG A 560 12.12 -12.95 -47.27
C ARG A 560 13.56 -13.36 -47.60
N MET A 561 13.96 -14.61 -47.36
CA MET A 561 15.35 -15.05 -47.64
C MET A 561 15.56 -15.60 -49.07
N GLU A 562 14.49 -15.95 -49.78
CA GLU A 562 14.57 -16.47 -51.16
C GLU A 562 14.72 -15.36 -52.23
N GLU A 563 14.21 -14.15 -51.99
CA GLU A 563 14.34 -13.03 -52.95
C GLU A 563 15.79 -12.51 -53.09
N GLU A 564 16.58 -12.51 -52.02
CA GLU A 564 17.98 -12.03 -52.10
C GLU A 564 18.92 -13.04 -52.77
N HIS A 565 18.70 -14.34 -52.60
CA HIS A 565 19.47 -15.38 -53.29
C HIS A 565 19.20 -15.43 -54.81
N SER A 566 18.15 -14.76 -55.28
CA SER A 566 17.78 -14.68 -56.71
C SER A 566 18.49 -13.54 -57.48
N ARG A 567 19.38 -12.75 -56.85
CA ARG A 567 19.96 -11.53 -57.46
C ARG A 567 21.47 -11.56 -57.78
N THR A 568 22.18 -12.66 -57.54
CA THR A 568 23.64 -12.77 -57.77
C THR A 568 24.01 -13.43 -59.11
N GLY A 569 23.55 -12.84 -60.22
CA GLY A 569 23.67 -13.40 -61.58
C GLY A 569 24.43 -12.56 -62.63
N SER A 570 25.76 -12.70 -62.67
CA SER A 570 26.68 -12.34 -63.78
C SER A 570 27.03 -10.85 -64.07
N PRO A 571 28.29 -10.53 -64.48
CA PRO A 571 28.77 -9.18 -64.84
C PRO A 571 28.92 -8.96 -66.37
N SER A 572 29.51 -7.80 -66.77
CA SER A 572 29.80 -7.30 -68.15
C SER A 572 28.74 -6.31 -68.69
N SER A 573 29.02 -5.17 -69.35
CA SER A 573 30.27 -4.47 -69.74
C SER A 573 30.01 -2.98 -70.04
N SER A 574 31.06 -2.15 -70.14
CA SER A 574 31.02 -0.71 -70.48
C SER A 574 31.86 -0.40 -71.74
N PRO A 575 31.93 0.85 -72.26
CA PRO A 575 30.88 1.85 -72.59
C PRO A 575 30.90 2.17 -74.13
N PRO A 576 30.22 3.22 -74.66
CA PRO A 576 30.92 4.52 -74.84
C PRO A 576 30.08 5.84 -74.86
N LEU A 577 30.81 6.95 -74.70
CA LEU A 577 30.74 8.32 -75.30
C LEU A 577 29.68 8.62 -76.42
N SER A 578 29.14 9.85 -76.62
CA SER A 578 29.37 11.20 -76.02
C SER A 578 28.34 12.29 -76.43
N SER A 579 28.43 13.48 -75.77
CA SER A 579 28.28 14.86 -76.29
C SER A 579 26.92 15.56 -76.59
N SER A 580 26.65 16.62 -75.80
CA SER A 580 26.28 18.01 -76.20
C SER A 580 24.81 18.50 -76.37
N SER A 581 24.57 19.71 -75.80
CA SER A 581 23.91 20.90 -76.42
C SER A 581 22.60 21.49 -75.81
N SER A 582 22.68 22.83 -75.60
CA SER A 582 21.63 23.89 -75.71
C SER A 582 20.37 23.94 -74.82
N CYS A 583 20.03 25.19 -74.48
CA CYS A 583 18.97 25.66 -73.57
C CYS A 583 17.57 25.81 -74.22
N SER A 584 16.54 25.98 -73.37
CA SER A 584 15.47 27.03 -73.35
C SER A 584 14.85 27.54 -74.68
N PRO A 585 13.52 27.82 -74.77
CA PRO A 585 12.91 28.88 -73.93
C PRO A 585 11.38 28.82 -73.64
N SER A 586 10.87 29.92 -73.05
CA SER A 586 9.51 30.51 -73.12
C SER A 586 8.53 30.27 -71.94
N ALA A 587 7.76 31.26 -71.46
CA ALA A 587 7.79 32.71 -71.76
C ALA A 587 7.09 33.60 -70.69
N LEU A 588 7.63 34.81 -70.55
CA LEU A 588 7.00 36.14 -70.27
C LEU A 588 5.98 36.36 -69.13
N SER A 589 6.16 37.52 -68.49
CA SER A 589 5.36 38.12 -67.42
C SER A 589 4.46 39.28 -67.88
N SER A 590 3.44 39.64 -67.09
CA SER A 590 3.05 41.05 -66.90
C SER A 590 2.33 41.30 -65.58
N ASN A 591 2.46 42.53 -65.05
CA ASN A 591 1.87 43.04 -63.81
C ASN A 591 0.31 43.11 -63.90
N SER A 592 -0.48 43.32 -62.83
CA SER A 592 -0.48 44.51 -61.95
C SER A 592 -1.23 44.33 -60.61
N SER A 593 -1.04 45.32 -59.74
CA SER A 593 -1.69 45.53 -58.43
C SER A 593 -3.16 45.95 -58.51
N GLU A 594 -3.96 45.67 -57.47
CA GLU A 594 -4.54 46.67 -56.54
C GLU A 594 -5.54 46.05 -55.53
N SER A 595 -6.05 46.87 -54.60
CA SER A 595 -6.69 46.51 -53.32
C SER A 595 -8.23 46.41 -53.35
N SER A 596 -8.78 45.49 -52.55
CA SER A 596 -10.09 45.56 -51.85
C SER A 596 -10.25 44.26 -51.03
N SER A 597 -10.66 44.15 -49.77
CA SER A 597 -11.49 44.93 -48.82
C SER A 597 -12.87 44.31 -48.55
N SER A 598 -13.02 43.75 -47.33
CA SER A 598 -14.25 43.58 -46.55
C SER A 598 -15.33 42.55 -46.95
N SER A 599 -15.99 42.03 -45.91
CA SER A 599 -17.29 41.32 -45.88
C SER A 599 -17.39 39.90 -46.47
N SER A 600 -18.30 39.02 -46.04
CA SER A 600 -18.90 38.76 -44.70
C SER A 600 -19.82 37.54 -44.77
N SER A 601 -19.90 36.71 -43.70
CA SER A 601 -20.90 35.62 -43.50
C SER A 601 -20.88 34.50 -44.56
N SER A 602 -21.35 33.26 -44.31
CA SER A 602 -21.77 32.56 -43.07
C SER A 602 -21.83 31.05 -43.38
N GLU A 603 -22.12 30.23 -42.35
CA GLU A 603 -22.40 28.78 -42.48
C GLU A 603 -21.19 27.91 -42.87
N SER A 604 -21.11 26.62 -42.52
CA SER A 604 -21.60 25.89 -41.34
C SER A 604 -20.82 24.55 -41.27
N GLU A 605 -20.96 23.80 -40.18
CA GLU A 605 -20.36 22.46 -39.98
C GLU A 605 -18.81 22.47 -39.88
N GLY A 606 -18.16 21.53 -39.19
CA GLY A 606 -18.74 20.49 -38.33
C GLY A 606 -17.89 19.23 -38.25
N ASP A 607 -16.74 19.28 -37.58
CA ASP A 607 -16.02 18.05 -37.20
C ASP A 607 -15.18 18.26 -35.94
N GLY A 608 -15.24 17.30 -35.01
CA GLY A 608 -14.65 17.41 -33.67
C GLY A 608 -13.65 16.30 -33.38
N ASN A 609 -12.35 16.59 -33.50
CA ASN A 609 -11.28 15.62 -33.25
C ASN A 609 -10.77 15.72 -31.79
N PRO A 610 -10.95 14.70 -30.93
CA PRO A 610 -10.57 14.76 -29.52
C PRO A 610 -9.05 14.57 -29.34
N HIS A 611 -8.33 15.67 -29.09
CA HIS A 611 -6.91 15.62 -28.76
C HIS A 611 -6.67 15.04 -27.36
N ASN A 612 -5.82 14.01 -27.28
CA ASN A 612 -5.38 13.41 -26.02
C ASN A 612 -4.42 14.36 -25.27
N SER A 613 -4.72 14.71 -24.02
CA SER A 613 -3.95 15.67 -23.22
C SER A 613 -3.49 15.09 -21.87
N TYR A 614 -2.41 14.32 -21.92
CA TYR A 614 -1.48 14.16 -20.80
C TYR A 614 -0.10 14.64 -21.27
N ALA A 615 0.33 15.78 -20.75
CA ALA A 615 1.66 16.33 -20.93
C ALA A 615 2.10 16.93 -19.59
N ASP A 616 3.33 16.69 -19.20
CA ASP A 616 3.84 17.02 -17.87
C ASP A 616 4.04 18.53 -17.69
N ASN A 617 3.80 19.00 -16.45
CA ASN A 617 4.42 20.21 -15.93
C ASN A 617 5.36 19.78 -14.80
N ILE A 618 6.60 19.44 -15.17
CA ILE A 618 7.72 19.36 -14.21
C ILE A 618 8.22 20.79 -14.04
N ASP A 619 8.14 21.31 -12.81
CA ASP A 619 8.73 22.59 -12.46
C ASP A 619 10.17 22.36 -11.98
N GLU A 620 11.16 22.72 -12.80
CA GLU A 620 12.57 22.40 -12.57
C GLU A 620 13.27 23.35 -11.57
N ASN A 621 12.55 24.20 -10.84
CA ASN A 621 13.15 25.26 -9.99
C ASN A 621 12.56 25.36 -8.56
N ASP A 622 12.45 24.24 -7.84
CA ASP A 622 12.20 24.25 -6.38
C ASP A 622 13.47 23.87 -5.59
N PRO A 623 14.15 24.83 -4.93
CA PRO A 623 15.39 24.58 -4.17
C PRO A 623 15.14 24.15 -2.70
N SER A 624 13.92 23.72 -2.32
CA SER A 624 13.58 23.39 -0.91
C SER A 624 13.95 21.95 -0.48
N ASN A 625 15.18 21.51 -0.77
CA ASN A 625 15.65 20.14 -0.46
C ASN A 625 16.92 20.09 0.41
N GLU A 626 17.04 21.01 1.37
CA GLU A 626 18.02 20.98 2.46
C GLU A 626 17.31 20.84 3.83
N GLU A 627 18.08 20.51 4.88
CA GLU A 627 17.63 20.26 6.26
C GLU A 627 16.76 19.00 6.54
N LEU A 628 17.43 17.83 6.62
CA LEU A 628 16.92 16.67 7.37
C LEU A 628 17.73 16.46 8.66
N ASN A 629 17.38 17.19 9.73
CA ASN A 629 18.04 17.08 11.03
C ASN A 629 17.58 15.82 11.81
N SER A 630 18.54 14.93 12.09
CA SER A 630 18.31 13.63 12.75
C SER A 630 18.23 13.72 14.29
N GLY A 631 17.14 14.27 14.81
CA GLY A 631 16.95 14.44 16.26
C GLY A 631 16.63 13.16 17.02
N SER A 632 17.62 12.56 17.71
CA SER A 632 17.38 11.58 18.80
C SER A 632 18.54 11.44 19.80
N GLU A 633 18.90 12.53 20.50
CA GLU A 633 19.62 12.38 21.77
C GLU A 633 18.65 11.92 22.86
N LEU A 634 18.97 10.81 23.54
CA LEU A 634 18.27 10.34 24.74
C LEU A 634 19.27 10.24 25.90
N THR A 635 19.42 11.32 26.64
CA THR A 635 20.27 11.39 27.84
C THR A 635 19.67 10.56 28.98
N VAL A 636 20.26 9.39 29.24
CA VAL A 636 19.93 8.57 30.41
C VAL A 636 20.70 9.09 31.61
N THR A 637 20.02 9.72 32.56
CA THR A 637 20.57 10.03 33.87
C THR A 637 20.58 8.78 34.75
N VAL A 638 21.68 8.55 35.46
CA VAL A 638 21.84 7.45 36.43
C VAL A 638 21.84 8.03 37.83
N ASP A 639 21.16 7.36 38.75
CA ASP A 639 21.23 7.68 40.18
C ASP A 639 22.62 7.32 40.72
N ASN A 640 23.40 8.34 41.10
CA ASN A 640 24.80 8.18 41.50
C ASN A 640 24.99 7.56 42.90
N GLU A 641 23.94 7.41 43.71
CA GLU A 641 24.04 6.83 45.07
C GLU A 641 23.61 5.36 45.13
N THR A 642 22.74 4.92 44.20
CA THR A 642 22.17 3.56 44.21
C THR A 642 22.46 2.74 42.94
N GLY A 643 22.68 3.36 41.78
CA GLY A 643 23.00 2.68 40.52
C GLY A 643 21.92 1.73 39.97
N GLY A 644 20.73 1.68 40.58
CA GLY A 644 19.68 0.70 40.28
C GLY A 644 18.55 1.25 39.41
N MET A 645 18.24 0.57 38.31
CA MET A 645 16.98 0.78 37.57
C MET A 645 15.85 -0.01 38.25
N SER A 646 14.99 0.68 39.00
CA SER A 646 13.84 0.06 39.70
C SER A 646 12.83 -0.54 38.74
N ARG A 647 12.26 -1.70 39.11
CA ARG A 647 11.40 -2.54 38.26
C ARG A 647 10.67 -3.58 39.10
N ASP A 648 9.34 -3.53 39.15
CA ASP A 648 8.47 -4.46 39.88
C ASP A 648 7.24 -4.89 39.06
N TRP A 649 6.61 -6.00 39.49
CA TRP A 649 5.34 -6.58 39.02
C TRP A 649 5.37 -7.22 37.61
N TYR A 650 4.91 -8.46 37.37
CA TYR A 650 4.19 -9.44 38.21
C TYR A 650 4.86 -10.85 38.16
N GLU A 651 4.29 -11.79 38.91
CA GLU A 651 4.83 -13.14 39.21
C GLU A 651 4.81 -14.12 38.02
N GLU A 652 5.67 -15.15 38.08
CA GLU A 652 6.08 -15.99 36.93
C GLU A 652 5.52 -17.44 36.98
N GLU A 653 4.84 -17.83 38.08
CA GLU A 653 4.51 -19.24 38.37
C GLU A 653 3.35 -19.84 37.53
N GLU A 654 2.40 -19.02 37.05
CA GLU A 654 1.22 -19.51 36.29
C GLU A 654 1.57 -20.06 34.88
N PHE A 655 2.78 -19.80 34.37
CA PHE A 655 3.20 -20.22 33.03
C PHE A 655 3.85 -21.62 32.98
N GLU A 656 4.44 -22.10 34.08
CA GLU A 656 5.08 -23.42 34.18
C GLU A 656 4.06 -24.57 34.18
N GLU A 657 2.89 -24.39 34.79
CA GLU A 657 1.89 -25.46 34.94
C GLU A 657 1.25 -25.85 33.60
N VAL A 658 1.10 -24.90 32.66
CA VAL A 658 0.59 -25.14 31.31
C VAL A 658 1.54 -26.02 30.49
N LEU A 659 2.86 -25.90 30.69
CA LEU A 659 3.85 -26.68 29.95
C LEU A 659 3.86 -28.16 30.38
N ARG A 660 3.61 -28.45 31.66
CA ARG A 660 3.67 -29.82 32.22
C ARG A 660 2.50 -30.70 31.78
N ASN A 661 1.34 -30.13 31.50
CA ASN A 661 0.13 -30.87 31.11
C ASN A 661 -0.02 -31.05 29.58
N SER A 662 1.10 -31.12 28.84
CA SER A 662 1.09 -31.16 27.37
C SER A 662 1.97 -32.24 26.72
N GLY A 663 2.50 -33.17 27.52
CA GLY A 663 3.27 -34.32 27.04
C GLY A 663 2.98 -35.57 27.85
N ASP A 664 2.14 -36.44 27.30
CA ASP A 664 2.05 -37.88 27.58
C ASP A 664 1.88 -38.58 26.21
N ASP A 665 2.39 -39.81 26.10
CA ASP A 665 2.58 -40.51 24.83
C ASP A 665 1.35 -41.34 24.38
N ASP A 666 1.24 -41.56 23.06
CA ASP A 666 0.43 -42.65 22.48
C ASP A 666 1.36 -43.54 21.61
N GLU A 667 1.70 -44.73 22.12
CA GLU A 667 2.45 -45.74 21.36
C GLU A 667 1.54 -46.40 20.31
N ILE A 668 1.93 -46.33 19.03
CA ILE A 668 1.22 -47.05 17.96
C ILE A 668 1.53 -48.54 18.06
N SER A 669 0.51 -49.34 18.41
CA SER A 669 0.52 -50.79 18.28
C SER A 669 -0.17 -51.21 16.97
N GLU A 670 0.42 -52.20 16.30
CA GLU A 670 -0.12 -52.82 15.07
C GLU A 670 -0.93 -54.07 15.44
N GLU A 671 -2.18 -54.22 14.95
CA GLU A 671 -2.85 -55.48 14.51
C GLU A 671 -4.36 -55.28 14.20
N GLU A 672 -5.00 -56.32 13.64
CA GLU A 672 -6.44 -56.46 13.25
C GLU A 672 -6.95 -55.53 12.11
N GLU A 673 -7.02 -55.99 10.85
CA GLU A 673 -8.02 -56.89 10.20
C GLU A 673 -9.15 -56.13 9.45
N ASP A 674 -9.01 -56.01 8.12
CA ASP A 674 -10.02 -55.45 7.20
C ASP A 674 -11.13 -56.48 6.86
N PRO A 675 -12.43 -56.15 7.03
CA PRO A 675 -13.53 -56.95 6.52
C PRO A 675 -13.87 -56.58 5.05
N GLU A 676 -14.11 -57.60 4.21
CA GLU A 676 -14.43 -57.43 2.79
C GLU A 676 -15.70 -56.59 2.55
N VAL A 677 -15.60 -55.56 1.70
CA VAL A 677 -16.75 -54.80 1.20
C VAL A 677 -17.13 -55.31 -0.21
N PRO A 678 -18.39 -55.74 -0.45
CA PRO A 678 -18.82 -56.21 -1.77
C PRO A 678 -18.73 -55.12 -2.86
N GLN A 679 -18.32 -55.53 -4.06
CA GLN A 679 -18.52 -54.73 -5.27
C GLN A 679 -19.92 -55.03 -5.82
N ASP A 680 -20.78 -54.01 -5.89
CA ASP A 680 -21.98 -54.03 -6.74
C ASP A 680 -21.64 -53.34 -8.07
N ASP A 681 -21.89 -54.02 -9.19
CA ASP A 681 -21.66 -53.49 -10.52
C ASP A 681 -22.66 -52.38 -10.89
N ILE A 682 -22.18 -51.33 -11.58
CA ILE A 682 -23.03 -50.32 -12.22
C ILE A 682 -22.63 -50.22 -13.69
N ASP A 683 -23.39 -50.91 -14.55
CA ASP A 683 -23.29 -50.78 -15.99
C ASP A 683 -23.66 -49.36 -16.45
N TYR A 684 -22.95 -48.88 -17.47
CA TYR A 684 -23.30 -47.69 -18.24
C TYR A 684 -23.59 -48.11 -19.69
N GLU A 685 -24.85 -48.03 -20.10
CA GLU A 685 -25.25 -48.08 -21.52
C GLU A 685 -25.60 -46.66 -22.04
N ASP A 686 -25.07 -46.34 -23.22
CA ASP A 686 -25.38 -45.24 -24.17
C ASP A 686 -25.82 -43.84 -23.65
#